data_AF-A0A5P8E892-F1
#
_entry.id   AF-A0A5P8E892-F1
#
_cell.length_a   1.000
_cell.length_b   1.000
_cell.length_c   1.000
_cell.angle_alpha   90.00
_cell.angle_beta   90.00
_cell.angle_gamma   90.00
#
_symmetry.space_group_name_H-M   'P 1'
#
loop_
_entity.id
_entity.type
_entity.pdbx_description
1 polymer ?
#
loop_
_entity_poly.entity_id
_entity_poly.type
_entity_poly.pdbx_seq_one_letter_code
_entity_poly.pdbx_strand_id
1 'polypeptide(L)'
;MNGFLCFSSPLSLIRFVLCPIEKSKIIPKFKRKSKKKFPFEDIAKELAGKKNYCYFKDKEQKPYKFNYPMDTSVSGSVVNAQLEEIFGSDWKNAVCEVYTLSDGKTQDEIVNDVWHALFFYDDEEKLKGFAKNRLQLSDEESEKFCKITLPSDYAALSMKAIRKILPYMRDYGLIYSKAVYLANLGEVIPQEIWENEEARKSVIDEVKDVMENVEIGKLSGNLGTVVREYLSQKYGVDENALNRLYHPSMLEHYPQQRSNSDGIFQLGSPRINSVRNPMAMHSLFRLRKVVNLLLKEGKIDEKTIIHIEFARELNDANKRKAIKFLQKINENDRDACRKKIEELGYTSVSDTDILKYQLWEEQGHQCLYTGEQIGVKDFLGENPKYDIEHTIPRSAGGDSTKENMTLCSSKFNREVKRTKLPTALPDYDEILMRIEFMREKYESLDKQIRAIKRKSATTKEQRDSDIQKRHQLKMQRDYWKGKYDRFTMEEVPEGFARRQGAGIGLISRYARLYLKSVFEKVYVVKGNATAEFRKIWGIQEEYTKKERVNHVHHCIDAITIACIGLDEHNKLAHFYHQVEEYRNNEKNRPQFVKPWPTFTEDVMKIQDELLVAHYSQDNMPKHTRKRVGKTYIQGDTARTSLHNETYYGAIEKDEEVKYVVRKPLDGMEEKDVKNIVDDVVRQKVEDAIAKHGSLKKAVESTIWMNEQLQIPIKKVRIYAKNVVRPLQIRQQRDQSRKEYKRQYHVENDRNYLMAIYIGKDKKGKEKRDFVVVNNLEAAKYYRRSNNAEGGLVPDVSEKNGFSLAYCLKIGTMVLLYEKSPEEIWLSDKKAWQRRLYKVTGLSSLVISSYVYGTISLIHHQEARRSSEVKLKNGAYASNEELRSGIKMYHTQINALVEGVDFVLNDLGEIKRLR
;
A
#
# COMPACT_ATOMS: atom_id res chain seq x y z
N MET A 1 18.26 -7.66 -27.21
CA MET A 1 17.36 -7.25 -28.31
C MET A 1 16.98 -8.49 -29.13
N ASN A 2 16.27 -9.46 -28.55
CA ASN A 2 15.91 -10.70 -29.27
C ASN A 2 14.42 -10.98 -29.14
N GLY A 3 13.60 -10.15 -29.78
CA GLY A 3 12.16 -10.33 -29.76
C GLY A 3 11.42 -9.33 -30.63
N PHE A 4 11.92 -9.07 -31.84
CA PHE A 4 11.10 -8.43 -32.87
C PHE A 4 10.58 -9.56 -33.74
N LEU A 5 9.26 -9.76 -33.72
CA LEU A 5 8.59 -10.84 -34.43
C LEU A 5 7.97 -10.26 -35.71
N CYS A 6 8.20 -10.90 -36.84
CA CYS A 6 7.52 -10.64 -38.11
C CYS A 6 6.63 -11.84 -38.45
N PHE A 7 5.36 -11.62 -38.81
CA PHE A 7 4.45 -12.71 -39.26
C PHE A 7 4.14 -12.58 -40.75
N SER A 8 4.38 -13.64 -41.53
CA SER A 8 4.18 -13.66 -42.99
C SER A 8 3.15 -14.69 -43.52
N SER A 9 2.44 -15.45 -42.66
CA SER A 9 1.48 -16.50 -43.12
C SER A 9 0.18 -16.56 -42.29
N PRO A 10 -0.99 -16.95 -42.87
CA PRO A 10 -2.28 -17.02 -42.18
C PRO A 10 -2.51 -18.30 -41.36
N LEU A 11 -1.72 -19.35 -41.55
CA LEU A 11 -1.91 -20.66 -40.91
C LEU A 11 -0.69 -20.97 -40.04
N SER A 12 -0.90 -20.95 -38.72
CA SER A 12 0.09 -21.09 -37.63
C SER A 12 0.94 -19.84 -37.31
N LEU A 13 0.87 -19.38 -36.04
CA LEU A 13 1.67 -18.31 -35.46
C LEU A 13 3.13 -18.77 -35.27
N ILE A 14 3.88 -18.95 -36.36
CA ILE A 14 5.32 -19.25 -36.30
C ILE A 14 6.06 -17.96 -35.90
N ARG A 15 6.73 -18.00 -34.76
CA ARG A 15 7.50 -16.86 -34.21
C ARG A 15 8.87 -16.79 -34.91
N PHE A 16 9.10 -15.77 -35.74
CA PHE A 16 10.41 -15.52 -36.34
C PHE A 16 11.27 -14.60 -35.47
N VAL A 17 12.44 -15.08 -35.04
CA VAL A 17 13.48 -14.24 -34.42
C VAL A 17 14.23 -13.52 -35.52
N LEU A 18 14.52 -12.23 -35.34
CA LEU A 18 15.33 -11.48 -36.31
C LEU A 18 16.65 -12.20 -36.63
N CYS A 19 16.97 -12.30 -37.92
CA CYS A 19 18.27 -12.82 -38.34
C CYS A 19 19.39 -11.79 -38.08
N PRO A 20 20.67 -12.20 -38.12
CA PRO A 20 21.80 -11.28 -37.92
C PRO A 20 21.78 -10.05 -38.84
N ILE A 21 21.31 -10.21 -40.09
CA ILE A 21 21.18 -9.13 -41.08
C ILE A 21 20.10 -8.12 -40.67
N GLU A 22 18.96 -8.59 -40.19
CA GLU A 22 17.89 -7.70 -39.71
C GLU A 22 18.30 -6.97 -38.43
N LYS A 23 19.02 -7.66 -37.54
CA LYS A 23 19.59 -7.04 -36.33
C LYS A 23 20.57 -5.91 -36.69
N SER A 24 21.46 -6.12 -37.67
CA SER A 24 22.43 -5.09 -38.06
C SER A 24 21.76 -3.84 -38.64
N LYS A 25 20.68 -3.99 -39.42
CA LYS A 25 19.89 -2.87 -39.96
C LYS A 25 19.31 -1.96 -38.87
N ILE A 26 18.90 -2.51 -37.73
CA ILE A 26 18.21 -1.76 -36.68
C ILE A 26 19.12 -1.21 -35.59
N ILE A 27 20.34 -1.75 -35.41
CA ILE A 27 21.32 -1.28 -34.40
C ILE A 27 21.55 0.25 -34.45
N PRO A 28 21.73 0.89 -35.63
CA PRO A 28 21.90 2.34 -35.72
C PRO A 28 20.76 3.14 -35.07
N LYS A 29 19.52 2.61 -35.04
CA LYS A 29 18.37 3.29 -34.41
C LYS A 29 18.54 3.41 -32.89
N PHE A 30 19.22 2.44 -32.27
CA PHE A 30 19.51 2.44 -30.84
C PHE A 30 20.69 3.36 -30.48
N LYS A 31 21.62 3.59 -31.40
CA LYS A 31 22.83 4.40 -31.19
C LYS A 31 22.63 5.90 -31.47
N ARG A 32 21.39 6.42 -31.40
CA ARG A 32 21.10 7.83 -31.66
C ARG A 32 21.36 8.69 -30.42
N LYS A 33 22.29 9.63 -30.52
CA LYS A 33 22.67 10.57 -29.45
C LYS A 33 21.51 11.42 -28.92
N SER A 34 20.67 11.92 -29.83
CA SER A 34 19.58 12.85 -29.51
C SER A 34 18.33 12.20 -28.92
N LYS A 35 18.20 10.86 -28.98
CA LYS A 35 16.96 10.16 -28.62
C LYS A 35 17.20 9.07 -27.57
N LYS A 36 17.03 9.43 -26.29
CA LYS A 36 16.97 8.45 -25.16
C LYS A 36 15.90 7.38 -25.36
N LYS A 37 14.79 7.74 -25.99
CA LYS A 37 13.69 6.86 -26.35
C LYS A 37 13.15 7.21 -27.73
N PHE A 38 12.65 6.22 -28.46
CA PHE A 38 12.06 6.41 -29.78
C PHE A 38 10.90 5.42 -29.99
N PRO A 39 9.94 5.70 -30.90
CA PRO A 39 8.82 4.79 -31.14
C PRO A 39 9.29 3.51 -31.85
N PHE A 40 8.64 2.40 -31.55
CA PHE A 40 8.86 1.11 -32.22
C PHE A 40 8.68 1.22 -33.73
N GLU A 41 7.83 2.15 -34.19
CA GLU A 41 7.64 2.45 -35.60
C GLU A 41 8.95 2.72 -36.36
N ASP A 42 9.97 3.31 -35.73
CA ASP A 42 11.28 3.55 -36.37
C ASP A 42 12.01 2.24 -36.72
N ILE A 43 11.75 1.17 -35.97
CA ILE A 43 12.28 -0.18 -36.23
C ILE A 43 11.44 -0.85 -37.33
N ALA A 44 10.12 -0.78 -37.20
CA ALA A 44 9.20 -1.35 -38.19
C ALA A 44 9.43 -0.77 -39.60
N LYS A 45 9.62 0.55 -39.71
CA LYS A 45 9.97 1.23 -40.96
C LYS A 45 11.25 0.72 -41.60
N GLU A 46 12.27 0.42 -40.78
CA GLU A 46 13.57 -0.05 -41.25
C GLU A 46 13.52 -1.50 -41.76
N LEU A 47 12.70 -2.33 -41.11
CA LEU A 47 12.56 -3.74 -41.46
C LEU A 47 11.58 -3.98 -42.62
N ALA A 48 10.47 -3.27 -42.66
CA ALA A 48 9.34 -3.55 -43.55
C ALA A 48 9.07 -2.47 -44.62
N GLY A 49 9.69 -1.30 -44.51
CA GLY A 49 9.36 -0.15 -45.36
C GLY A 49 8.08 0.58 -44.93
N LYS A 50 7.84 1.78 -45.47
CA LYS A 50 6.68 2.61 -45.09
C LYS A 50 5.36 1.95 -45.51
N LYS A 51 4.34 2.03 -44.66
CA LYS A 51 2.96 1.54 -44.89
C LYS A 51 2.77 0.01 -45.05
N ASN A 52 3.83 -0.79 -44.96
CA ASN A 52 3.76 -2.25 -45.12
C ASN A 52 3.66 -3.02 -43.80
N TYR A 53 3.49 -2.32 -42.68
CA TYR A 53 3.48 -2.93 -41.35
C TYR A 53 2.26 -2.56 -40.50
N CYS A 54 1.82 -3.48 -39.65
CA CYS A 54 0.83 -3.23 -38.59
C CYS A 54 1.20 -3.96 -37.29
N TYR A 55 0.51 -3.62 -36.20
CA TYR A 55 0.52 -4.45 -35.00
C TYR A 55 -0.37 -5.67 -35.24
N PHE A 56 0.06 -6.85 -34.78
CA PHE A 56 -0.59 -8.10 -35.16
C PHE A 56 -2.07 -8.22 -34.74
N LYS A 57 -2.53 -7.40 -33.80
CA LYS A 57 -3.94 -7.34 -33.38
C LYS A 57 -4.73 -6.19 -34.01
N ASP A 58 -4.12 -5.40 -34.88
CA ASP A 58 -4.83 -4.32 -35.57
C ASP A 58 -5.92 -4.90 -36.49
N LYS A 59 -7.03 -4.17 -36.68
CA LYS A 59 -8.09 -4.57 -37.63
C LYS A 59 -7.57 -4.60 -39.07
N GLU A 60 -6.73 -3.63 -39.43
CA GLU A 60 -6.08 -3.55 -40.74
C GLU A 60 -4.86 -4.48 -40.80
N GLN A 61 -4.89 -5.48 -41.68
CA GLN A 61 -3.82 -6.46 -41.84
C GLN A 61 -2.84 -6.03 -42.93
N LYS A 62 -1.55 -6.08 -42.63
CA LYS A 62 -0.45 -5.70 -43.54
C LYS A 62 0.55 -6.84 -43.71
N PRO A 63 1.41 -6.81 -44.77
CA PRO A 63 2.36 -7.89 -45.05
C PRO A 63 3.31 -8.19 -43.89
N TYR A 64 3.74 -7.17 -43.14
CA TYR A 64 4.56 -7.32 -41.95
C TYR A 64 3.72 -7.06 -40.70
N LYS A 65 3.61 -8.05 -39.83
CA LYS A 65 2.92 -7.90 -38.55
C LYS A 65 3.92 -7.96 -37.41
N PHE A 66 3.88 -6.98 -36.52
CA PHE A 66 4.77 -6.91 -35.36
C PHE A 66 4.04 -7.18 -34.04
N ASN A 67 4.77 -7.70 -33.06
CA ASN A 67 4.27 -8.00 -31.71
C ASN A 67 4.18 -6.78 -30.76
N TYR A 68 4.53 -5.58 -31.24
CA TYR A 68 4.43 -4.34 -30.48
C TYR A 68 3.62 -3.29 -31.24
N PRO A 69 2.75 -2.52 -30.54
CA PRO A 69 2.15 -1.31 -31.09
C PRO A 69 3.22 -0.32 -31.57
N MET A 70 2.97 0.38 -32.68
CA MET A 70 3.95 1.29 -33.31
C MET A 70 4.35 2.47 -32.41
N ASP A 71 3.46 2.89 -31.52
CA ASP A 71 3.69 3.93 -30.50
C ASP A 71 4.47 3.44 -29.27
N THR A 72 4.81 2.14 -29.20
CA THR A 72 5.57 1.57 -28.08
C THR A 72 6.92 2.25 -27.97
N SER A 73 7.24 2.75 -26.78
CA SER A 73 8.52 3.40 -26.52
C SER A 73 9.65 2.38 -26.38
N VAL A 74 10.66 2.50 -27.22
CA VAL A 74 11.91 1.73 -27.20
C VAL A 74 13.02 2.56 -26.56
N SER A 75 13.86 1.95 -25.73
CA SER A 75 15.02 2.60 -25.10
C SER A 75 16.23 2.60 -26.05
N GLY A 76 16.84 3.76 -26.25
CA GLY A 76 18.13 3.90 -26.96
C GLY A 76 19.33 3.64 -26.04
N SER A 77 20.49 3.41 -26.65
CA SER A 77 21.79 3.24 -26.02
C SER A 77 22.60 4.54 -26.14
N VAL A 78 22.07 5.62 -25.57
CA VAL A 78 22.63 6.98 -25.73
C VAL A 78 24.03 7.11 -25.13
N VAL A 79 24.24 6.55 -23.93
CA VAL A 79 25.55 6.58 -23.26
C VAL A 79 26.62 5.94 -24.13
N ASN A 80 26.35 4.73 -24.65
CA ASN A 80 27.29 4.05 -25.54
C ASN A 80 27.49 4.84 -26.84
N ALA A 81 26.45 5.44 -27.41
CA ALA A 81 26.58 6.26 -28.62
C ALA A 81 27.44 7.52 -28.41
N GLN A 82 27.42 8.11 -27.22
CA GLN A 82 28.28 9.25 -26.87
C GLN A 82 29.72 8.80 -26.58
N LEU A 83 29.90 7.64 -25.97
CA LEU A 83 31.24 7.05 -25.79
C LEU A 83 31.86 6.65 -27.14
N GLU A 84 31.08 6.08 -28.05
CA GLU A 84 31.51 5.75 -29.41
C GLU A 84 31.88 6.99 -30.25
N GLU A 85 31.31 8.16 -29.93
CA GLU A 85 31.69 9.43 -30.56
C GLU A 85 33.06 9.93 -30.09
N ILE A 86 33.42 9.65 -28.84
CA ILE A 86 34.68 10.11 -28.24
C ILE A 86 35.81 9.11 -28.57
N PHE A 87 35.54 7.82 -28.45
CA PHE A 87 36.55 6.77 -28.51
C PHE A 87 36.44 5.86 -29.76
N GLY A 88 35.52 6.14 -30.69
CA GLY A 88 35.30 5.35 -31.89
C GLY A 88 34.41 4.11 -31.68
N SER A 89 34.21 3.32 -32.74
CA SER A 89 33.26 2.19 -32.75
C SER A 89 33.60 1.09 -31.75
N ASP A 90 34.89 0.92 -31.44
CA ASP A 90 35.39 -0.03 -30.43
C ASP A 90 35.85 0.70 -29.16
N TRP A 91 34.99 1.58 -28.65
CA TRP A 91 35.28 2.48 -27.53
C TRP A 91 35.82 1.78 -26.29
N LYS A 92 35.50 0.51 -26.05
CA LYS A 92 35.99 -0.23 -24.87
C LYS A 92 37.48 -0.50 -24.92
N ASN A 93 37.99 -0.94 -26.08
CA ASN A 93 39.40 -1.17 -26.29
C ASN A 93 40.15 0.16 -26.30
N ALA A 94 39.63 1.17 -27.02
CA ALA A 94 40.22 2.50 -27.05
C ALA A 94 40.34 3.14 -25.66
N VAL A 95 39.33 2.99 -24.78
CA VAL A 95 39.43 3.44 -23.38
C VAL A 95 40.55 2.72 -22.63
N CYS A 96 40.77 1.42 -22.86
CA CYS A 96 41.84 0.68 -22.19
C CYS A 96 43.23 1.14 -22.62
N GLU A 97 43.39 1.56 -23.88
CA GLU A 97 44.65 2.08 -24.42
C GLU A 97 45.02 3.44 -23.81
N VAL A 98 44.04 4.31 -23.57
CA VAL A 98 44.28 5.67 -23.05
C VAL A 98 44.17 5.80 -21.54
N TYR A 99 43.68 4.78 -20.82
CA TYR A 99 43.47 4.88 -19.39
C TYR A 99 44.78 4.76 -18.59
N THR A 100 45.17 5.83 -17.90
CA THR A 100 46.45 5.92 -17.16
C THR A 100 46.58 4.99 -15.95
N LEU A 101 45.48 4.41 -15.46
CA LEU A 101 45.46 3.49 -14.31
C LEU A 101 45.05 2.07 -14.72
N SER A 102 45.47 1.65 -15.92
CA SER A 102 45.17 0.34 -16.50
C SER A 102 45.98 -0.81 -15.90
N ASP A 103 47.11 -0.53 -15.25
CA ASP A 103 48.02 -1.56 -14.73
C ASP A 103 47.31 -2.52 -13.76
N GLY A 104 47.46 -3.82 -14.03
CA GLY A 104 46.80 -4.90 -13.29
C GLY A 104 45.28 -4.98 -13.41
N LYS A 105 44.62 -4.16 -14.26
CA LYS A 105 43.15 -4.16 -14.43
C LYS A 105 42.70 -4.85 -15.70
N THR A 106 41.59 -5.56 -15.59
CA THR A 106 40.84 -6.08 -16.74
C THR A 106 40.10 -4.95 -17.47
N GLN A 107 39.78 -5.15 -18.76
CA GLN A 107 38.97 -4.20 -19.54
C GLN A 107 37.67 -3.82 -18.82
N ASP A 108 37.02 -4.78 -18.17
CA ASP A 108 35.77 -4.55 -17.46
C ASP A 108 35.94 -3.66 -16.23
N GLU A 109 37.05 -3.77 -15.50
CA GLU A 109 37.36 -2.90 -14.36
C GLU A 109 37.64 -1.46 -14.82
N ILE A 110 38.38 -1.30 -15.93
CA ILE A 110 38.65 0.00 -16.53
C ILE A 110 37.35 0.68 -16.97
N VAL A 111 36.49 -0.03 -17.71
CA VAL A 111 35.17 0.50 -18.12
C VAL A 111 34.31 0.87 -16.91
N ASN A 112 34.40 0.11 -15.82
CA ASN A 112 33.65 0.39 -14.61
C ASN A 112 34.18 1.63 -13.87
N ASP A 113 35.49 1.89 -13.88
CA ASP A 113 36.07 3.13 -13.36
C ASP A 113 35.56 4.37 -14.12
N VAL A 114 35.49 4.28 -15.46
CA VAL A 114 34.92 5.35 -16.30
C VAL A 114 33.45 5.58 -15.98
N TRP A 115 32.68 4.49 -15.80
CA TRP A 115 31.30 4.58 -15.35
C TRP A 115 31.18 5.23 -13.97
N HIS A 116 32.05 4.87 -13.01
CA HIS A 116 32.08 5.45 -11.67
C HIS A 116 32.42 6.94 -11.70
N ALA A 117 33.34 7.37 -12.55
CA ALA A 117 33.64 8.79 -12.72
C ALA A 117 32.41 9.56 -13.23
N LEU A 118 31.76 9.08 -14.29
CA LEU A 118 30.52 9.68 -14.84
C LEU A 118 29.35 9.65 -13.85
N PHE A 119 29.35 8.72 -12.90
CA PHE A 119 28.27 8.58 -11.91
C PHE A 119 28.51 9.37 -10.62
N PHE A 120 29.75 9.48 -10.16
CA PHE A 120 30.09 10.00 -8.82
C PHE A 120 30.45 11.48 -8.81
N TYR A 121 31.05 11.99 -9.88
CA TYR A 121 31.40 13.42 -9.94
C TYR A 121 30.14 14.26 -10.17
N ASP A 122 29.69 14.95 -9.12
CA ASP A 122 28.67 16.00 -9.21
C ASP A 122 29.25 17.35 -9.71
N ASP A 123 30.59 17.47 -9.72
CA ASP A 123 31.35 18.68 -10.08
C ASP A 123 31.99 18.50 -11.47
N GLU A 124 31.57 19.35 -12.42
CA GLU A 124 31.96 19.26 -13.82
C GLU A 124 33.47 19.49 -14.05
N GLU A 125 34.10 20.37 -13.27
CA GLU A 125 35.54 20.65 -13.37
C GLU A 125 36.36 19.44 -12.92
N LYS A 126 35.92 18.75 -11.86
CA LYS A 126 36.58 17.52 -11.41
C LYS A 126 36.40 16.37 -12.40
N LEU A 127 35.24 16.26 -13.03
CA LEU A 127 35.00 15.29 -14.09
C LEU A 127 35.85 15.59 -15.34
N LYS A 128 35.98 16.87 -15.71
CA LYS A 128 36.87 17.33 -16.79
C LYS A 128 38.33 17.02 -16.48
N GLY A 129 38.74 17.21 -15.21
CA GLY A 129 40.05 16.80 -14.72
C GLY A 129 40.29 15.29 -14.83
N PHE A 130 39.28 14.46 -14.53
CA PHE A 130 39.37 13.02 -14.76
C PHE A 130 39.50 12.67 -16.24
N ALA A 131 38.70 13.29 -17.12
CA ALA A 131 38.75 13.07 -18.56
C ALA A 131 40.14 13.36 -19.16
N LYS A 132 40.73 14.50 -18.81
CA LYS A 132 42.08 14.88 -19.27
C LYS A 132 43.18 14.01 -18.68
N ASN A 133 43.21 13.90 -17.35
CA ASN A 133 44.35 13.31 -16.66
C ASN A 133 44.32 11.78 -16.68
N ARG A 134 43.12 11.18 -16.71
CA ARG A 134 42.96 9.71 -16.64
C ARG A 134 42.65 9.07 -17.97
N LEU A 135 41.91 9.74 -18.84
CA LEU A 135 41.53 9.24 -20.17
C LEU A 135 42.28 9.93 -21.31
N GLN A 136 43.18 10.87 -21.02
CA GLN A 136 44.03 11.56 -22.01
C GLN A 136 43.24 12.24 -23.14
N LEU A 137 42.02 12.70 -22.83
CA LEU A 137 41.13 13.34 -23.80
C LEU A 137 41.55 14.80 -24.05
N SER A 138 41.33 15.27 -25.29
CA SER A 138 41.47 16.68 -25.64
C SER A 138 40.45 17.56 -24.90
N ASP A 139 40.62 18.88 -24.96
CA ASP A 139 39.65 19.83 -24.38
C ASP A 139 38.23 19.63 -24.92
N GLU A 140 38.09 19.44 -26.23
CA GLU A 140 36.80 19.25 -26.89
C GLU A 140 36.15 17.91 -26.51
N GLU A 141 36.93 16.83 -26.49
CA GLU A 141 36.46 15.49 -26.09
C GLU A 141 36.09 15.43 -24.61
N SER A 142 36.86 16.12 -23.76
CA SER A 142 36.56 16.23 -22.33
C SER A 142 35.23 16.94 -22.09
N GLU A 143 34.91 17.99 -22.86
CA GLU A 143 33.60 18.64 -22.80
C GLU A 143 32.45 17.74 -23.27
N LYS A 144 32.68 16.93 -24.31
CA LYS A 144 31.71 15.92 -24.75
C LYS A 144 31.50 14.84 -23.68
N PHE A 145 32.58 14.42 -23.01
CA PHE A 145 32.56 13.43 -21.94
C PHE A 145 31.75 13.92 -20.73
N CYS A 146 31.99 15.16 -20.27
CA CYS A 146 31.24 15.79 -19.18
C CYS A 146 29.73 15.92 -19.46
N LYS A 147 29.34 16.01 -20.74
CA LYS A 147 27.93 16.06 -21.16
C LYS A 147 27.24 14.69 -21.18
N ILE A 148 27.96 13.58 -20.94
CA ILE A 148 27.34 12.25 -20.86
C ILE A 148 26.52 12.15 -19.58
N THR A 149 25.19 12.08 -19.72
CA THR A 149 24.30 11.87 -18.57
C THR A 149 23.90 10.41 -18.46
N LEU A 150 24.33 9.76 -17.37
CA LEU A 150 23.88 8.41 -17.04
C LEU A 150 22.39 8.39 -16.63
N PRO A 151 21.65 7.31 -16.92
CA PRO A 151 20.34 7.09 -16.32
C PRO A 151 20.44 7.04 -14.79
N SER A 152 19.54 7.72 -14.08
CA SER A 152 19.54 7.82 -12.61
C SER A 152 19.09 6.55 -11.86
N ASP A 153 18.79 5.47 -12.58
CA ASP A 153 18.25 4.22 -12.03
C ASP A 153 19.26 3.08 -12.22
N TYR A 154 19.30 2.17 -11.25
CA TYR A 154 20.07 0.93 -11.34
C TYR A 154 19.30 -0.14 -12.11
N ALA A 155 20.03 -1.06 -12.75
CA ALA A 155 19.43 -2.26 -13.30
C ALA A 155 18.89 -3.17 -12.16
N ALA A 156 17.81 -3.90 -12.45
CA ALA A 156 17.21 -4.85 -11.49
C ALA A 156 18.06 -6.11 -11.27
N LEU A 157 19.15 -6.28 -12.03
CA LEU A 157 20.03 -7.43 -12.00
C LEU A 157 21.46 -6.98 -11.69
N SER A 158 22.19 -7.79 -10.93
CA SER A 158 23.61 -7.57 -10.70
C SER A 158 24.43 -7.74 -11.98
N MET A 159 25.60 -7.12 -12.06
CA MET A 159 26.50 -7.28 -13.20
C MET A 159 26.87 -8.76 -13.43
N LYS A 160 27.09 -9.53 -12.34
CA LYS A 160 27.34 -10.98 -12.39
C LYS A 160 26.18 -11.73 -13.07
N ALA A 161 24.93 -11.43 -12.69
CA ALA A 161 23.76 -12.06 -13.31
C ALA A 161 23.61 -11.66 -14.78
N ILE A 162 23.79 -10.38 -15.12
CA ILE A 162 23.72 -9.90 -16.50
C ILE A 162 24.75 -10.61 -17.38
N ARG A 163 26.00 -10.75 -16.92
CA ARG A 163 27.07 -11.46 -17.65
C ARG A 163 26.73 -12.94 -17.88
N LYS A 164 26.10 -13.60 -16.90
CA LYS A 164 25.65 -14.99 -17.03
C LYS A 164 24.45 -15.14 -17.98
N ILE A 165 23.56 -14.15 -18.07
CA ILE A 165 22.32 -14.22 -18.90
C ILE A 165 22.55 -13.81 -20.36
N LEU A 166 23.37 -12.78 -20.60
CA LEU A 166 23.51 -12.17 -21.93
C LEU A 166 23.98 -13.12 -23.05
N PRO A 167 24.92 -14.05 -22.84
CA PRO A 167 25.35 -14.99 -23.89
C PRO A 167 24.19 -15.80 -24.46
N TYR A 168 23.37 -16.40 -23.60
CA TYR A 168 22.18 -17.15 -23.99
C TYR A 168 21.15 -16.31 -24.77
N MET A 169 21.03 -15.02 -24.42
CA MET A 169 20.20 -14.13 -25.22
C MET A 169 20.84 -13.87 -26.58
N ARG A 170 22.11 -13.46 -26.63
CA ARG A 170 22.80 -13.00 -27.87
C ARG A 170 23.04 -14.13 -28.86
N ASP A 171 23.63 -15.22 -28.38
CA ASP A 171 24.24 -16.27 -29.19
C ASP A 171 23.21 -17.36 -29.51
N TYR A 172 22.38 -17.73 -28.52
CA TYR A 172 21.31 -18.72 -28.67
C TYR A 172 19.94 -18.11 -29.02
N GLY A 173 19.85 -16.78 -29.12
CA GLY A 173 18.62 -16.08 -29.50
C GLY A 173 17.46 -16.18 -28.48
N LEU A 174 17.74 -16.64 -27.25
CA LEU A 174 16.70 -16.91 -26.26
C LEU A 174 16.09 -15.63 -25.68
N ILE A 175 14.80 -15.69 -25.37
CA ILE A 175 14.12 -14.65 -24.60
C ILE A 175 14.61 -14.66 -23.14
N TYR A 176 14.50 -13.52 -22.45
CA TYR A 176 15.01 -13.33 -21.09
C TYR A 176 14.56 -14.43 -20.11
N SER A 177 13.27 -14.78 -20.10
CA SER A 177 12.73 -15.80 -19.19
C SER A 177 13.41 -17.16 -19.36
N LYS A 178 13.80 -17.52 -20.59
CA LYS A 178 14.50 -18.76 -20.89
C LYS A 178 15.98 -18.69 -20.53
N ALA A 179 16.64 -17.61 -20.95
CA ALA A 179 18.06 -17.38 -20.69
C ALA A 179 18.43 -17.43 -19.19
N VAL A 180 17.52 -17.02 -18.31
CA VAL A 180 17.74 -17.06 -16.85
C VAL A 180 17.93 -18.49 -16.33
N TYR A 181 17.20 -19.49 -16.84
CA TYR A 181 17.34 -20.87 -16.38
C TYR A 181 18.70 -21.48 -16.75
N LEU A 182 19.27 -21.05 -17.87
CA LEU A 182 20.59 -21.49 -18.34
C LEU A 182 21.74 -20.74 -17.65
N ALA A 183 21.49 -19.52 -17.18
CA ALA A 183 22.50 -18.59 -16.69
C ALA A 183 23.39 -19.16 -15.58
N ASN A 184 22.85 -20.00 -14.68
CA ASN A 184 23.60 -20.53 -13.55
C ASN A 184 23.89 -22.03 -13.63
N LEU A 185 23.73 -22.66 -14.80
CA LEU A 185 23.96 -24.11 -14.96
C LEU A 185 25.37 -24.53 -14.56
N GLY A 186 26.39 -23.71 -14.80
CA GLY A 186 27.77 -24.03 -14.39
C GLY A 186 28.02 -24.12 -12.88
N GLU A 187 27.06 -23.73 -12.03
CA GLU A 187 27.14 -23.93 -10.57
C GLU A 187 26.26 -25.11 -10.10
N VAL A 188 25.49 -25.70 -11.02
CA VAL A 188 24.47 -26.73 -10.79
C VAL A 188 24.94 -28.07 -11.36
N ILE A 189 25.52 -28.04 -12.55
CA ILE A 189 26.11 -29.19 -13.24
C ILE A 189 27.48 -29.52 -12.62
N PRO A 190 27.85 -30.81 -12.47
CA PRO A 190 29.20 -31.21 -12.06
C PRO A 190 30.30 -30.52 -12.89
N GLN A 191 31.36 -30.05 -12.24
CA GLN A 191 32.41 -29.25 -12.91
C GLN A 191 33.11 -30.04 -14.01
N GLU A 192 33.26 -31.36 -13.82
CA GLU A 192 33.86 -32.27 -14.80
C GLU A 192 33.12 -32.24 -16.14
N ILE A 193 31.80 -32.07 -16.11
CA ILE A 193 30.95 -31.95 -17.30
C ILE A 193 30.98 -30.52 -17.86
N TRP A 194 30.99 -29.52 -16.98
CA TRP A 194 30.86 -28.12 -17.39
C TRP A 194 32.15 -27.52 -17.98
N GLU A 195 33.32 -28.02 -17.55
CA GLU A 195 34.63 -27.63 -18.08
C GLU A 195 34.87 -28.17 -19.50
N ASN A 196 34.25 -29.29 -19.87
CA ASN A 196 34.28 -29.84 -21.22
C ASN A 196 33.34 -29.04 -22.15
N GLU A 197 33.89 -28.45 -23.20
CA GLU A 197 33.13 -27.57 -24.10
C GLU A 197 32.00 -28.29 -24.87
N GLU A 198 32.24 -29.51 -25.36
CA GLU A 198 31.25 -30.29 -26.10
C GLU A 198 30.13 -30.77 -25.18
N ALA A 199 30.48 -31.29 -24.00
CA ALA A 199 29.51 -31.73 -23.01
C ALA A 199 28.65 -30.56 -22.51
N ARG A 200 29.26 -29.39 -22.26
CA ARG A 200 28.54 -28.16 -21.90
C ARG A 200 27.55 -27.72 -22.97
N LYS A 201 27.96 -27.75 -24.25
CA LYS A 201 27.06 -27.43 -25.38
C LYS A 201 25.88 -28.40 -25.43
N SER A 202 26.14 -29.71 -25.32
CA SER A 202 25.10 -30.75 -25.26
C SER A 202 24.11 -30.49 -24.13
N VAL A 203 24.59 -30.18 -22.91
CA VAL A 203 23.73 -29.87 -21.76
C VAL A 203 22.82 -28.67 -22.07
N ILE A 204 23.38 -27.60 -22.64
CA ILE A 204 22.62 -26.38 -22.96
C ILE A 204 21.52 -26.68 -23.98
N ASP A 205 21.84 -27.41 -25.05
CA ASP A 205 20.89 -27.74 -26.11
C ASP A 205 19.78 -28.66 -25.61
N GLU A 206 20.11 -29.65 -24.79
CA GLU A 206 19.12 -30.53 -24.19
C GLU A 206 18.17 -29.81 -23.22
N VAL A 207 18.70 -28.94 -22.35
CA VAL A 207 17.83 -28.14 -21.46
C VAL A 207 16.94 -27.23 -22.29
N LYS A 208 17.45 -26.65 -23.39
CA LYS A 208 16.65 -25.84 -24.31
C LYS A 208 15.52 -26.67 -24.94
N ASP A 209 15.79 -27.90 -25.38
CA ASP A 209 14.79 -28.82 -25.94
C ASP A 209 13.70 -29.16 -24.92
N VAL A 210 14.08 -29.43 -23.66
CA VAL A 210 13.12 -29.61 -22.56
C VAL A 210 12.21 -28.38 -22.43
N MET A 211 12.80 -27.18 -22.46
CA MET A 211 12.05 -25.94 -22.34
C MET A 211 11.11 -25.68 -23.52
N GLU A 212 11.50 -26.05 -24.73
CA GLU A 212 10.65 -25.95 -25.92
C GLU A 212 9.51 -26.97 -25.88
N ASN A 213 9.78 -28.21 -25.48
CA ASN A 213 8.78 -29.26 -25.34
C ASN A 213 7.70 -28.91 -24.30
N VAL A 214 8.06 -28.20 -23.22
CA VAL A 214 7.07 -27.65 -22.26
C VAL A 214 6.22 -26.55 -22.90
N GLU A 215 6.81 -25.66 -23.70
CA GLU A 215 6.09 -24.53 -24.32
C GLU A 215 5.10 -24.97 -25.40
N ILE A 216 5.45 -26.00 -26.18
CA ILE A 216 4.56 -26.57 -27.21
C ILE A 216 3.60 -27.63 -26.64
N GLY A 217 3.59 -27.84 -25.32
CA GLY A 217 2.65 -28.73 -24.63
C GLY A 217 2.96 -30.23 -24.76
N LYS A 218 4.13 -30.62 -25.29
CA LYS A 218 4.58 -32.03 -25.30
C LYS A 218 4.94 -32.54 -23.91
N LEU A 219 5.43 -31.66 -23.05
CA LEU A 219 5.67 -31.92 -21.63
C LEU A 219 4.71 -31.09 -20.79
N SER A 220 4.01 -31.71 -19.85
CA SER A 220 3.12 -31.03 -18.92
C SER A 220 3.87 -30.66 -17.64
N GLY A 221 3.65 -29.44 -17.13
CA GLY A 221 4.20 -29.00 -15.85
C GLY A 221 4.76 -27.59 -15.86
N ASN A 222 5.20 -27.13 -14.68
CA ASN A 222 5.89 -25.85 -14.56
C ASN A 222 7.31 -25.96 -15.13
N LEU A 223 7.68 -25.07 -16.04
CA LEU A 223 8.99 -25.03 -16.68
C LEU A 223 10.16 -25.19 -15.70
N GLY A 224 10.12 -24.51 -14.56
CA GLY A 224 11.18 -24.59 -13.55
C GLY A 224 11.25 -25.94 -12.86
N THR A 225 10.12 -26.61 -12.64
CA THR A 225 10.05 -27.95 -12.05
C THR A 225 10.57 -29.00 -13.04
N VAL A 226 10.10 -28.96 -14.29
CA VAL A 226 10.49 -29.91 -15.33
C VAL A 226 12.00 -29.83 -15.60
N VAL A 227 12.57 -28.62 -15.66
CA VAL A 227 14.03 -28.44 -15.80
C VAL A 227 14.78 -29.01 -14.60
N ARG A 228 14.30 -28.80 -13.36
CA ARG A 228 14.96 -29.37 -12.16
C ARG A 228 14.94 -30.89 -12.16
N GLU A 229 13.80 -31.49 -12.49
CA GLU A 229 13.63 -32.95 -12.57
C GLU A 229 14.56 -33.55 -13.63
N TYR A 230 14.62 -32.93 -14.81
CA TYR A 230 15.53 -33.34 -15.88
C TYR A 230 16.99 -33.33 -15.43
N LEU A 231 17.43 -32.22 -14.80
CA LEU A 231 18.80 -32.07 -14.33
C LEU A 231 19.17 -33.09 -13.25
N SER A 232 18.24 -33.37 -12.31
CA SER A 232 18.47 -34.37 -11.26
C SER A 232 18.58 -35.78 -11.83
N GLN A 233 17.65 -36.17 -12.72
CA GLN A 233 17.59 -37.51 -13.28
C GLN A 233 18.76 -37.80 -14.23
N LYS A 234 19.13 -36.85 -15.08
CA LYS A 234 20.15 -37.08 -16.12
C LYS A 234 21.57 -36.90 -15.61
N TYR A 235 21.81 -35.89 -14.77
CA TYR A 235 23.15 -35.52 -14.34
C TYR A 235 23.42 -35.79 -12.85
N GLY A 236 22.50 -36.45 -12.15
CA GLY A 236 22.66 -36.81 -10.74
C GLY A 236 22.77 -35.62 -9.80
N VAL A 237 22.21 -34.46 -10.18
CA VAL A 237 22.34 -33.22 -9.42
C VAL A 237 21.51 -33.28 -8.13
N ASP A 238 22.14 -32.96 -7.00
CA ASP A 238 21.50 -32.91 -5.69
C ASP A 238 20.64 -31.65 -5.48
N GLU A 239 19.76 -31.70 -4.48
CA GLU A 239 18.81 -30.61 -4.17
C GLU A 239 19.50 -29.29 -3.78
N ASN A 240 20.67 -29.33 -3.12
CA ASN A 240 21.42 -28.13 -2.74
C ASN A 240 22.02 -27.43 -3.98
N ALA A 241 22.54 -28.20 -4.94
CA ALA A 241 23.00 -27.69 -6.22
C ALA A 241 21.82 -27.14 -7.05
N LEU A 242 20.69 -27.86 -7.13
CA LEU A 242 19.48 -27.39 -7.83
C LEU A 242 18.94 -26.07 -7.24
N ASN A 243 19.07 -25.84 -5.94
CA ASN A 243 18.67 -24.59 -5.29
C ASN A 243 19.50 -23.37 -5.75
N ARG A 244 20.63 -23.58 -6.42
CA ARG A 244 21.43 -22.50 -7.05
C ARG A 244 20.91 -22.12 -8.44
N LEU A 245 20.00 -22.87 -9.04
CA LEU A 245 19.42 -22.54 -10.36
C LEU A 245 18.71 -21.18 -10.29
N TYR A 246 19.02 -20.28 -11.22
CA TYR A 246 18.31 -19.00 -11.27
C TYR A 246 16.88 -19.19 -11.73
N HIS A 247 15.97 -18.43 -11.11
CA HIS A 247 14.57 -18.36 -11.50
C HIS A 247 14.20 -16.90 -11.80
N PRO A 248 13.46 -16.60 -12.89
CA PRO A 248 13.08 -15.23 -13.24
C PRO A 248 12.34 -14.44 -12.14
N SER A 249 11.77 -15.16 -11.17
CA SER A 249 10.99 -14.63 -10.05
C SER A 249 11.62 -14.85 -8.66
N MET A 250 12.92 -15.16 -8.59
CA MET A 250 13.61 -15.43 -7.31
C MET A 250 13.59 -14.19 -6.39
N LEU A 251 13.27 -14.38 -5.11
CA LEU A 251 13.24 -13.33 -4.07
C LEU A 251 14.33 -13.62 -3.02
N GLU A 252 14.83 -12.58 -2.34
CA GLU A 252 15.71 -12.77 -1.17
C GLU A 252 15.00 -13.62 -0.10
N HIS A 253 15.65 -14.70 0.33
CA HIS A 253 15.13 -15.62 1.34
C HIS A 253 15.51 -15.18 2.76
N TYR A 254 14.63 -15.45 3.74
CA TYR A 254 14.99 -15.36 5.15
C TYR A 254 15.84 -16.58 5.53
N PRO A 255 16.87 -16.43 6.38
CA PRO A 255 17.64 -17.58 6.83
C PRO A 255 16.73 -18.52 7.63
N GLN A 256 16.90 -19.83 7.44
CA GLN A 256 16.23 -20.83 8.27
C GLN A 256 16.65 -20.62 9.73
N GLN A 257 15.69 -20.61 10.64
CA GLN A 257 15.97 -20.36 12.05
C GLN A 257 16.59 -21.61 12.69
N ARG A 258 17.19 -21.44 13.87
CA ARG A 258 17.66 -22.52 14.76
C ARG A 258 17.03 -22.30 16.13
N SER A 259 16.90 -23.37 16.91
CA SER A 259 16.40 -23.25 18.29
C SER A 259 17.29 -22.30 19.09
N ASN A 260 16.66 -21.49 19.95
CA ASN A 260 17.38 -20.62 20.86
C ASN A 260 18.05 -21.45 21.98
N SER A 261 18.73 -20.77 22.92
CA SER A 261 19.39 -21.40 24.08
C SER A 261 18.48 -22.30 24.91
N ASP A 262 17.17 -22.03 24.87
CA ASP A 262 16.15 -22.72 25.66
C ASP A 262 15.48 -23.87 24.86
N GLY A 263 16.03 -24.21 23.68
CA GLY A 263 15.48 -25.22 22.78
C GLY A 263 14.26 -24.77 21.98
N ILE A 264 13.78 -23.53 22.16
CA ILE A 264 12.57 -23.00 21.53
C ILE A 264 12.91 -22.44 20.14
N PHE A 265 12.26 -22.99 19.11
CA PHE A 265 12.37 -22.52 17.74
C PHE A 265 11.49 -21.28 17.53
N GLN A 266 12.07 -20.16 17.07
CA GLN A 266 11.37 -18.88 17.01
C GLN A 266 11.69 -18.10 15.73
N LEU A 267 10.77 -17.22 15.33
CA LEU A 267 11.02 -16.28 14.24
C LEU A 267 12.14 -15.30 14.61
N GLY A 268 13.11 -15.16 13.70
CA GLY A 268 14.25 -14.26 13.77
C GLY A 268 13.91 -12.80 13.49
N SER A 269 14.87 -12.00 13.05
CA SER A 269 14.61 -10.62 12.64
C SER A 269 13.93 -10.59 11.26
N PRO A 270 12.80 -9.86 11.06
CA PRO A 270 12.20 -9.69 9.75
C PRO A 270 12.96 -8.70 8.84
N ARG A 271 14.13 -8.18 9.26
CA ARG A 271 14.90 -7.19 8.49
C ARG A 271 15.72 -7.89 7.41
N ILE A 272 15.39 -7.60 6.16
CA ILE A 272 16.16 -7.96 4.96
C ILE A 272 16.33 -6.74 4.04
N ASN A 273 17.32 -6.76 3.15
CA ASN A 273 17.61 -5.64 2.25
C ASN A 273 16.42 -5.29 1.34
N SER A 274 15.64 -6.30 0.97
CA SER A 274 14.46 -6.17 0.11
C SER A 274 13.23 -5.51 0.75
N VAL A 275 13.11 -5.49 2.09
CA VAL A 275 11.94 -4.91 2.78
C VAL A 275 12.36 -3.67 3.57
N ARG A 276 12.23 -2.50 2.95
CA ARG A 276 12.58 -1.20 3.55
C ARG A 276 11.39 -0.37 4.02
N ASN A 277 10.17 -0.80 3.72
CA ASN A 277 8.98 -0.04 4.11
C ASN A 277 8.76 -0.11 5.64
N PRO A 278 8.77 1.02 6.36
CA PRO A 278 8.69 1.01 7.82
C PRO A 278 7.36 0.47 8.36
N MET A 279 6.26 0.64 7.63
CA MET A 279 4.94 0.11 8.02
C MET A 279 4.89 -1.42 7.88
N ALA A 280 5.39 -1.97 6.76
CA ALA A 280 5.51 -3.42 6.61
C ALA A 280 6.39 -4.01 7.72
N MET A 281 7.53 -3.37 7.98
CA MET A 281 8.45 -3.80 9.03
C MET A 281 7.78 -3.79 10.40
N HIS A 282 7.03 -2.73 10.72
CA HIS A 282 6.27 -2.67 11.97
C HIS A 282 5.28 -3.84 12.08
N SER A 283 4.49 -4.11 11.04
CA SER A 283 3.55 -5.24 11.02
C SER A 283 4.25 -6.60 11.19
N LEU A 284 5.37 -6.83 10.51
CA LEU A 284 6.16 -8.07 10.65
C LEU A 284 6.75 -8.24 12.05
N PHE A 285 7.19 -7.15 12.69
CA PHE A 285 7.64 -7.20 14.09
C PHE A 285 6.50 -7.49 15.06
N ARG A 286 5.30 -6.95 14.82
CA ARG A 286 4.11 -7.27 15.64
C ARG A 286 3.68 -8.72 15.46
N LEU A 287 3.68 -9.22 14.22
CA LEU A 287 3.44 -10.63 13.92
C LEU A 287 4.47 -11.54 14.60
N ARG A 288 5.76 -11.19 14.53
CA ARG A 288 6.83 -11.93 15.22
C ARG A 288 6.53 -12.06 16.70
N LYS A 289 6.09 -10.99 17.37
CA LYS A 289 5.79 -11.02 18.81
C LYS A 289 4.67 -12.00 19.15
N VAL A 290 3.55 -11.92 18.43
CA VAL A 290 2.40 -12.81 18.63
C VAL A 290 2.80 -14.27 18.38
N VAL A 291 3.44 -14.54 17.23
CA VAL A 291 3.85 -15.90 16.87
C VAL A 291 4.89 -16.47 17.84
N ASN A 292 5.89 -15.69 18.22
CA ASN A 292 6.91 -16.16 19.18
C ASN A 292 6.33 -16.37 20.58
N LEU A 293 5.31 -15.61 20.98
CA LEU A 293 4.59 -15.84 22.23
C LEU A 293 3.83 -17.17 22.17
N LEU A 294 3.10 -17.45 21.08
CA LEU A 294 2.43 -18.73 20.88
C LEU A 294 3.39 -19.92 20.86
N LEU A 295 4.53 -19.80 20.18
CA LEU A 295 5.60 -20.82 20.17
C LEU A 295 6.20 -21.02 21.56
N LYS A 296 6.44 -19.94 22.30
CA LYS A 296 6.98 -20.00 23.67
C LYS A 296 6.01 -20.67 24.64
N GLU A 297 4.71 -20.46 24.47
CA GLU A 297 3.66 -21.09 25.27
C GLU A 297 3.34 -22.53 24.84
N GLY A 298 3.96 -23.03 23.76
CA GLY A 298 3.68 -24.37 23.22
C GLY A 298 2.29 -24.51 22.60
N LYS A 299 1.61 -23.39 22.31
CA LYS A 299 0.28 -23.37 21.66
C LYS A 299 0.37 -23.72 20.16
N ILE A 300 1.54 -23.52 19.55
CA ILE A 300 1.85 -23.87 18.16
C ILE A 300 3.30 -24.38 18.06
N ASP A 301 3.60 -25.07 16.96
CA ASP A 301 4.90 -25.65 16.63
C ASP A 301 5.22 -25.52 15.13
N GLU A 302 6.38 -26.05 14.69
CA GLU A 302 6.83 -26.00 13.29
C GLU A 302 5.90 -26.74 12.29
N LYS A 303 5.12 -27.72 12.79
CA LYS A 303 4.18 -28.53 12.00
C LYS A 303 2.80 -27.90 11.88
N THR A 304 2.53 -26.88 12.70
CA THR A 304 1.29 -26.12 12.68
C THR A 304 1.06 -25.50 11.31
N ILE A 305 -0.14 -25.69 10.77
CA ILE A 305 -0.54 -25.12 9.48
C ILE A 305 -0.86 -23.64 9.69
N ILE A 306 -0.18 -22.77 8.94
CA ILE A 306 -0.38 -21.33 9.02
C ILE A 306 -1.11 -20.83 7.77
N HIS A 307 -2.32 -20.31 7.96
CA HIS A 307 -3.04 -19.55 6.95
C HIS A 307 -2.85 -18.05 7.20
N ILE A 308 -2.42 -17.32 6.19
CA ILE A 308 -2.22 -15.87 6.29
C ILE A 308 -3.03 -15.12 5.24
N GLU A 309 -3.74 -14.10 5.69
CA GLU A 309 -4.19 -12.99 4.85
C GLU A 309 -3.43 -11.74 5.26
N PHE A 310 -2.80 -11.08 4.29
CA PHE A 310 -2.20 -9.77 4.51
C PHE A 310 -2.95 -8.73 3.70
N ALA A 311 -2.95 -7.49 4.19
CA ALA A 311 -3.50 -6.35 3.47
C ALA A 311 -2.94 -6.27 2.03
N ARG A 312 -3.76 -5.73 1.12
CA ARG A 312 -3.40 -5.45 -0.28
C ARG A 312 -2.03 -4.75 -0.38
N GLU A 313 -1.42 -4.81 -1.56
CA GLU A 313 -0.14 -4.15 -1.88
C GLU A 313 0.09 -2.82 -1.14
N LEU A 314 1.32 -2.64 -0.61
CA LEU A 314 1.81 -1.34 -0.16
C LEU A 314 1.89 -0.40 -1.36
N ASN A 315 0.78 0.25 -1.63
CA ASN A 315 0.69 1.22 -2.70
C ASN A 315 1.51 2.46 -2.32
N ASP A 316 2.33 2.95 -3.25
CA ASP A 316 3.03 4.22 -3.09
C ASP A 316 2.04 5.39 -2.91
N ALA A 317 2.54 6.57 -2.56
CA ALA A 317 1.68 7.73 -2.32
C ALA A 317 0.83 8.12 -3.54
N ASN A 318 1.36 7.98 -4.75
CA ASN A 318 0.66 8.30 -6.00
C ASN A 318 -0.42 7.26 -6.31
N LYS A 319 -0.12 5.97 -6.18
CA LYS A 319 -1.12 4.90 -6.34
C LYS A 319 -2.21 4.97 -5.27
N ARG A 320 -1.89 5.33 -4.02
CA ARG A 320 -2.89 5.57 -2.96
C ARG A 320 -3.82 6.75 -3.30
N LYS A 321 -3.28 7.86 -3.81
CA LYS A 321 -4.07 8.98 -4.30
C LYS A 321 -4.98 8.57 -5.46
N ALA A 322 -4.47 7.81 -6.42
CA ALA A 322 -5.25 7.28 -7.54
C ALA A 322 -6.40 6.36 -7.06
N ILE A 323 -6.14 5.46 -6.11
CA ILE A 323 -7.17 4.59 -5.53
C ILE A 323 -8.23 5.41 -4.80
N LYS A 324 -7.82 6.38 -3.97
CA LYS A 324 -8.76 7.25 -3.25
C LYS A 324 -9.63 8.06 -4.23
N PHE A 325 -9.04 8.53 -5.31
CA PHE A 325 -9.76 9.23 -6.37
C PHE A 325 -10.82 8.34 -7.02
N LEU A 326 -10.45 7.11 -7.41
CA LEU A 326 -11.42 6.16 -7.98
C LEU A 326 -12.48 5.71 -6.97
N GLN A 327 -12.12 5.53 -5.70
CA GLN A 327 -13.10 5.24 -4.64
C GLN A 327 -14.12 6.37 -4.52
N LYS A 328 -13.67 7.63 -4.54
CA LYS A 328 -14.57 8.79 -4.53
C LYS A 328 -15.44 8.85 -5.78
N ILE A 329 -14.91 8.54 -6.96
CA ILE A 329 -15.71 8.44 -8.19
C ILE A 329 -16.79 7.36 -8.03
N ASN A 330 -16.43 6.17 -7.55
CA ASN A 330 -17.37 5.08 -7.36
C ASN A 330 -18.42 5.39 -6.28
N GLU A 331 -18.04 6.08 -5.20
CA GLU A 331 -18.99 6.56 -4.17
C GLU A 331 -19.97 7.56 -4.79
N ASN A 332 -19.47 8.55 -5.52
CA ASN A 332 -20.31 9.53 -6.21
C ASN A 332 -21.23 8.88 -7.25
N ASP A 333 -20.73 7.88 -8.01
CA ASP A 333 -21.52 7.13 -8.99
C ASP A 333 -22.64 6.34 -8.31
N ARG A 334 -22.33 5.64 -7.21
CA ARG A 334 -23.35 4.94 -6.41
C ARG A 334 -24.39 5.89 -5.83
N ASP A 335 -23.98 7.04 -5.32
CA ASP A 335 -24.90 8.05 -4.77
C ASP A 335 -25.76 8.68 -5.87
N ALA A 336 -25.20 8.89 -7.07
CA ALA A 336 -25.96 9.35 -8.23
C ALA A 336 -26.98 8.30 -8.70
N CYS A 337 -26.59 7.03 -8.78
CA CYS A 337 -27.52 5.93 -9.06
C CYS A 337 -28.63 5.85 -7.99
N ARG A 338 -28.29 5.94 -6.71
CA ARG A 338 -29.28 5.94 -5.63
C ARG A 338 -30.30 7.06 -5.81
N LYS A 339 -29.85 8.29 -6.04
CA LYS A 339 -30.74 9.44 -6.28
C LYS A 339 -31.64 9.23 -7.49
N LYS A 340 -31.09 8.75 -8.60
CA LYS A 340 -31.89 8.42 -9.80
C LYS A 340 -32.95 7.36 -9.51
N ILE A 341 -32.63 6.33 -8.71
CA ILE A 341 -33.59 5.29 -8.31
C ILE A 341 -34.70 5.89 -7.42
N GLU A 342 -34.33 6.75 -6.47
CA GLU A 342 -35.27 7.46 -5.60
C GLU A 342 -36.20 8.40 -6.40
N GLU A 343 -35.66 9.14 -7.37
CA GLU A 343 -36.41 9.99 -8.30
C GLU A 343 -37.42 9.21 -9.15
N LEU A 344 -37.14 7.93 -9.44
CA LEU A 344 -38.05 7.03 -10.15
C LEU A 344 -39.16 6.45 -9.26
N GLY A 345 -39.21 6.84 -7.98
CA GLY A 345 -40.27 6.47 -7.04
C GLY A 345 -39.96 5.27 -6.13
N TYR A 346 -38.73 4.76 -6.14
CA TYR A 346 -38.31 3.62 -5.30
C TYR A 346 -37.66 4.10 -4.00
N THR A 347 -38.29 3.87 -2.85
CA THR A 347 -37.87 4.44 -1.55
C THR A 347 -36.99 3.53 -0.69
N SER A 348 -36.98 2.23 -0.94
CA SER A 348 -36.19 1.24 -0.18
C SER A 348 -35.07 0.66 -1.05
N VAL A 349 -34.06 1.48 -1.36
CA VAL A 349 -32.99 1.13 -2.30
C VAL A 349 -31.90 0.30 -1.62
N SER A 350 -31.76 -0.97 -2.03
CA SER A 350 -30.68 -1.84 -1.55
C SER A 350 -29.35 -1.60 -2.28
N ASP A 351 -28.24 -2.06 -1.70
CA ASP A 351 -26.93 -2.02 -2.36
C ASP A 351 -26.89 -2.86 -3.67
N THR A 352 -27.76 -3.89 -3.75
CA THR A 352 -27.97 -4.73 -4.94
C THR A 352 -28.68 -3.95 -6.05
N ASP A 353 -29.70 -3.16 -5.70
CA ASP A 353 -30.44 -2.34 -6.67
C ASP A 353 -29.54 -1.29 -7.32
N ILE A 354 -28.68 -0.66 -6.51
CA ILE A 354 -27.65 0.26 -6.99
C ILE A 354 -26.71 -0.47 -7.96
N LEU A 355 -26.27 -1.68 -7.63
CA LEU A 355 -25.37 -2.46 -8.51
C LEU A 355 -26.05 -2.84 -9.84
N LYS A 356 -27.32 -3.27 -9.81
CA LYS A 356 -28.10 -3.54 -11.03
C LYS A 356 -28.19 -2.32 -11.92
N TYR A 357 -28.50 -1.15 -11.33
CA TYR A 357 -28.56 0.11 -12.05
C TYR A 357 -27.20 0.50 -12.65
N GLN A 358 -26.11 0.32 -11.91
CA GLN A 358 -24.75 0.56 -12.42
C GLN A 358 -24.40 -0.34 -13.60
N LEU A 359 -24.79 -1.62 -13.56
CA LEU A 359 -24.56 -2.56 -14.66
C LEU A 359 -25.44 -2.23 -15.89
N TRP A 360 -26.68 -1.80 -15.65
CA TRP A 360 -27.61 -1.35 -16.69
C TRP A 360 -27.06 -0.16 -17.49
N GLU A 361 -26.61 0.90 -16.80
CA GLU A 361 -25.97 2.06 -17.44
C GLU A 361 -24.68 1.66 -18.18
N GLU A 362 -23.88 0.76 -17.58
CA GLU A 362 -22.60 0.32 -18.14
C GLU A 362 -22.76 -0.43 -19.47
N GLN A 363 -23.85 -1.16 -19.64
CA GLN A 363 -24.17 -1.99 -20.80
C GLN A 363 -24.95 -1.25 -21.90
N GLY A 364 -25.18 0.05 -21.75
CA GLY A 364 -25.98 0.82 -22.71
C GLY A 364 -27.45 0.39 -22.73
N HIS A 365 -27.98 0.01 -21.56
CA HIS A 365 -29.38 -0.35 -21.34
C HIS A 365 -29.84 -1.62 -22.08
N GLN A 366 -28.91 -2.43 -22.59
CA GLN A 366 -29.20 -3.65 -23.34
C GLN A 366 -28.62 -4.90 -22.64
N CYS A 367 -29.30 -6.04 -22.81
CA CYS A 367 -28.79 -7.34 -22.42
C CYS A 367 -27.65 -7.77 -23.36
N LEU A 368 -26.46 -8.04 -22.81
CA LEU A 368 -25.29 -8.43 -23.61
C LEU A 368 -25.44 -9.82 -24.27
N TYR A 369 -26.27 -10.68 -23.68
CA TYR A 369 -26.51 -12.03 -24.21
C TYR A 369 -27.62 -12.07 -25.25
N THR A 370 -28.77 -11.47 -24.96
CA THR A 370 -29.97 -11.57 -25.81
C THR A 370 -30.16 -10.40 -26.77
N GLY A 371 -29.50 -9.26 -26.52
CA GLY A 371 -29.73 -8.04 -27.30
C GLY A 371 -31.04 -7.32 -26.97
N GLU A 372 -31.83 -7.80 -26.01
CA GLU A 372 -33.07 -7.13 -25.62
C GLU A 372 -32.79 -5.83 -24.86
N GLN A 373 -33.62 -4.82 -25.09
CA GLN A 373 -33.60 -3.58 -24.31
C GLN A 373 -34.14 -3.84 -22.91
N ILE A 374 -33.46 -3.30 -21.90
CA ILE A 374 -33.78 -3.47 -20.48
C ILE A 374 -34.36 -2.15 -19.98
N GLY A 375 -35.60 -2.15 -19.51
CA GLY A 375 -36.19 -1.03 -18.79
C GLY A 375 -35.89 -1.11 -17.28
N VAL A 376 -35.93 0.03 -16.59
CA VAL A 376 -35.70 0.08 -15.13
C VAL A 376 -36.70 -0.80 -14.36
N LYS A 377 -37.97 -0.80 -14.80
CA LYS A 377 -39.03 -1.64 -14.20
C LYS A 377 -38.75 -3.14 -14.34
N ASP A 378 -37.95 -3.56 -15.33
CA ASP A 378 -37.68 -4.97 -15.57
C ASP A 378 -36.70 -5.59 -14.57
N PHE A 379 -36.03 -4.80 -13.73
CA PHE A 379 -35.13 -5.29 -12.68
C PHE A 379 -35.36 -4.68 -11.29
N LEU A 380 -36.09 -3.55 -11.18
CA LEU A 380 -36.52 -2.93 -9.92
C LEU A 380 -38.03 -3.05 -9.64
N GLY A 381 -38.84 -3.50 -10.61
CA GLY A 381 -40.27 -3.69 -10.43
C GLY A 381 -40.64 -4.90 -9.59
N GLU A 382 -41.95 -5.09 -9.35
CA GLU A 382 -42.50 -6.18 -8.52
C GLU A 382 -42.15 -7.58 -9.05
N ASN A 383 -41.96 -7.72 -10.37
CA ASN A 383 -41.62 -8.97 -11.04
C ASN A 383 -40.34 -8.81 -11.88
N PRO A 384 -39.14 -8.81 -11.26
CA PRO A 384 -37.90 -8.56 -11.97
C PRO A 384 -37.57 -9.72 -12.94
N LYS A 385 -37.50 -9.40 -14.23
CA LYS A 385 -37.12 -10.30 -15.31
C LYS A 385 -35.61 -10.37 -15.52
N TYR A 386 -34.88 -9.35 -15.07
CA TYR A 386 -33.42 -9.27 -15.20
C TYR A 386 -32.76 -9.26 -13.83
N ASP A 387 -31.63 -9.95 -13.73
CA ASP A 387 -30.86 -10.06 -12.51
C ASP A 387 -29.35 -10.11 -12.81
N ILE A 388 -28.54 -10.05 -11.75
CA ILE A 388 -27.09 -10.10 -11.85
C ILE A 388 -26.65 -11.50 -12.30
N GLU A 389 -25.89 -11.54 -13.38
CA GLU A 389 -25.34 -12.72 -14.02
C GLU A 389 -23.81 -12.74 -13.87
N HIS A 390 -23.26 -13.93 -13.63
CA HIS A 390 -21.81 -14.15 -13.49
C HIS A 390 -21.24 -14.71 -14.79
N THR A 391 -20.53 -13.90 -15.59
CA THR A 391 -20.07 -14.25 -16.95
C THR A 391 -19.36 -15.61 -16.96
N ILE A 392 -18.36 -15.78 -16.09
CA ILE A 392 -17.83 -17.08 -15.73
C ILE A 392 -18.69 -17.60 -14.56
N PRO A 393 -19.37 -18.76 -14.72
CA PRO A 393 -20.16 -19.36 -13.65
C PRO A 393 -19.35 -19.57 -12.37
N ARG A 394 -20.00 -19.41 -11.21
CA ARG A 394 -19.32 -19.62 -9.92
C ARG A 394 -18.92 -21.09 -9.74
N SER A 395 -19.71 -22.00 -10.28
CA SER A 395 -19.42 -23.44 -10.36
C SER A 395 -18.15 -23.76 -11.16
N ALA A 396 -17.80 -22.93 -12.14
CA ALA A 396 -16.55 -23.01 -12.89
C ALA A 396 -15.40 -22.18 -12.28
N GLY A 397 -15.62 -21.52 -11.13
CA GLY A 397 -14.62 -20.72 -10.43
C GLY A 397 -14.64 -19.22 -10.71
N GLY A 398 -15.72 -18.70 -11.30
CA GLY A 398 -15.95 -17.26 -11.43
C GLY A 398 -16.14 -16.57 -10.08
N ASP A 399 -15.59 -15.36 -9.94
CA ASP A 399 -15.67 -14.57 -8.70
C ASP A 399 -16.89 -13.63 -8.69
N SER A 400 -17.17 -13.03 -7.53
CA SER A 400 -18.22 -12.01 -7.39
C SER A 400 -17.72 -10.57 -7.57
N THR A 401 -16.71 -10.34 -8.41
CA THR A 401 -16.27 -8.98 -8.75
C THR A 401 -17.14 -8.39 -9.85
N LYS A 402 -17.25 -7.05 -9.89
CA LYS A 402 -18.02 -6.34 -10.92
C LYS A 402 -17.52 -6.68 -12.35
N GLU A 403 -16.25 -7.04 -12.50
CA GLU A 403 -15.68 -7.45 -13.78
C GLU A 403 -16.23 -8.80 -14.31
N ASN A 404 -16.75 -9.65 -13.42
CA ASN A 404 -17.41 -10.91 -13.76
C ASN A 404 -18.94 -10.78 -13.72
N MET A 405 -19.49 -9.58 -13.55
CA MET A 405 -20.93 -9.36 -13.38
C MET A 405 -21.53 -8.58 -14.53
N THR A 406 -22.70 -9.02 -14.98
CA THR A 406 -23.55 -8.32 -15.95
C THR A 406 -25.00 -8.35 -15.52
N LEU A 407 -25.83 -7.49 -16.11
CA LEU A 407 -27.29 -7.57 -15.98
C LEU A 407 -27.83 -8.35 -17.18
N CYS A 408 -28.51 -9.47 -16.92
CA CYS A 408 -29.01 -10.38 -17.95
C CYS A 408 -30.42 -10.87 -17.60
N SER A 409 -31.17 -11.29 -18.62
CA SER A 409 -32.46 -11.98 -18.45
C SER A 409 -32.28 -13.20 -17.54
N SER A 410 -33.04 -13.22 -16.45
CA SER A 410 -33.06 -14.33 -15.49
C SER A 410 -33.44 -15.64 -16.16
N LYS A 411 -34.36 -15.59 -17.13
CA LYS A 411 -34.79 -16.74 -17.92
C LYS A 411 -33.64 -17.28 -18.76
N PHE A 412 -32.98 -16.40 -19.55
CA PHE A 412 -31.85 -16.80 -20.39
C PHE A 412 -30.71 -17.39 -19.54
N ASN A 413 -30.39 -16.76 -18.41
CA ASN A 413 -29.35 -17.23 -17.52
C ASN A 413 -29.64 -18.64 -16.97
N ARG A 414 -30.89 -18.90 -16.56
CA ARG A 414 -31.31 -20.18 -15.96
C ARG A 414 -31.51 -21.30 -16.98
N GLU A 415 -32.09 -20.99 -18.14
CA GLU A 415 -32.50 -22.01 -19.10
C GLU A 415 -31.41 -22.30 -20.14
N VAL A 416 -30.73 -21.26 -20.63
CA VAL A 416 -29.82 -21.37 -21.79
C VAL A 416 -28.36 -21.34 -21.36
N LYS A 417 -27.94 -20.29 -20.65
CA LYS A 417 -26.54 -20.06 -20.30
C LYS A 417 -26.04 -21.04 -19.24
N ARG A 418 -26.78 -21.20 -18.13
CA ARG A 418 -26.46 -22.15 -17.05
C ARG A 418 -24.97 -22.06 -16.65
N THR A 419 -24.27 -23.18 -16.71
CA THR A 419 -22.84 -23.35 -16.42
C THR A 419 -21.94 -23.19 -17.65
N LYS A 420 -22.49 -22.81 -18.82
CA LYS A 420 -21.71 -22.60 -20.05
C LYS A 420 -20.96 -21.28 -20.00
N LEU A 421 -19.79 -21.24 -20.61
CA LEU A 421 -19.10 -20.00 -20.94
C LEU A 421 -19.78 -19.32 -22.13
N PRO A 422 -19.64 -17.99 -22.30
CA PRO A 422 -20.20 -17.30 -23.45
C PRO A 422 -19.74 -17.88 -24.80
N THR A 423 -18.48 -18.30 -24.89
CA THR A 423 -17.88 -18.97 -26.06
C THR A 423 -18.55 -20.30 -26.44
N ALA A 424 -19.23 -20.95 -25.50
CA ALA A 424 -19.94 -22.21 -25.72
C ALA A 424 -21.43 -22.00 -26.06
N LEU A 425 -21.89 -20.75 -26.23
CA LEU A 425 -23.25 -20.42 -26.63
C LEU A 425 -23.37 -20.37 -28.17
N PRO A 426 -24.53 -20.78 -28.73
CA PRO A 426 -24.73 -20.76 -30.17
C PRO A 426 -24.67 -19.33 -30.77
N ASP A 427 -25.13 -18.32 -30.02
CA ASP A 427 -25.20 -16.93 -30.48
C ASP A 427 -23.94 -16.11 -30.13
N TYR A 428 -22.79 -16.78 -29.95
CA TYR A 428 -21.56 -16.14 -29.47
C TYR A 428 -21.06 -15.01 -30.38
N ASP A 429 -21.22 -15.12 -31.70
CA ASP A 429 -20.84 -14.07 -32.64
C ASP A 429 -21.61 -12.76 -32.40
N GLU A 430 -22.91 -12.84 -32.07
CA GLU A 430 -23.70 -11.67 -31.72
C GLU A 430 -23.29 -11.09 -30.36
N ILE A 431 -22.99 -11.95 -29.38
CA ILE A 431 -22.46 -11.53 -28.07
C ILE A 431 -21.14 -10.78 -28.27
N LEU A 432 -20.24 -11.29 -29.11
CA LEU A 432 -18.97 -10.65 -29.46
C LEU A 432 -19.17 -9.25 -30.04
N MET A 433 -20.15 -9.07 -30.92
CA MET A 433 -20.49 -7.75 -31.46
C MET A 433 -20.99 -6.79 -30.36
N ARG A 434 -21.83 -7.27 -29.45
CA ARG A 434 -22.39 -6.45 -28.35
C ARG A 434 -21.35 -6.05 -27.31
N ILE A 435 -20.30 -6.84 -27.08
CA ILE A 435 -19.23 -6.52 -26.12
C ILE A 435 -18.05 -5.75 -26.74
N GLU A 436 -18.07 -5.48 -28.05
CA GLU A 436 -16.97 -4.84 -28.77
C GLU A 436 -16.58 -3.47 -28.16
N PHE A 437 -17.55 -2.73 -27.63
CA PHE A 437 -17.29 -1.46 -26.94
C PHE A 437 -16.34 -1.62 -25.74
N MET A 438 -16.31 -2.79 -25.09
CA MET A 438 -15.37 -3.06 -23.99
C MET A 438 -13.94 -3.14 -24.50
N ARG A 439 -13.74 -3.74 -25.69
CA ARG A 439 -12.45 -3.78 -26.38
C ARG A 439 -11.97 -2.37 -26.73
N GLU A 440 -12.84 -1.60 -27.38
CA GLU A 440 -12.53 -0.22 -27.77
C GLU A 440 -12.16 0.65 -26.56
N LYS A 441 -12.87 0.47 -25.43
CA LYS A 441 -12.56 1.16 -24.17
C LYS A 441 -11.16 0.82 -23.65
N TYR A 442 -10.81 -0.46 -23.49
CA TYR A 442 -9.50 -0.81 -22.92
C TYR A 442 -8.35 -0.47 -23.89
N GLU A 443 -8.53 -0.59 -25.20
CA GLU A 443 -7.52 -0.22 -26.20
C GLU A 443 -7.27 1.30 -26.23
N SER A 444 -8.34 2.10 -26.13
CA SER A 444 -8.25 3.55 -25.98
C SER A 444 -7.49 3.93 -24.70
N LEU A 445 -7.79 3.27 -23.58
CA LEU A 445 -7.08 3.49 -22.31
C LEU A 445 -5.60 3.09 -22.40
N ASP A 446 -5.30 1.97 -23.06
CA ASP A 446 -3.92 1.53 -23.32
C ASP A 446 -3.14 2.55 -24.16
N LYS A 447 -3.78 3.16 -25.18
CA LYS A 447 -3.20 4.25 -25.97
C LYS A 447 -2.94 5.49 -25.12
N GLN A 448 -3.88 5.87 -24.26
CA GLN A 448 -3.70 6.99 -23.31
C GLN A 448 -2.56 6.71 -22.33
N ILE A 449 -2.42 5.48 -21.82
CA ILE A 449 -1.32 5.07 -20.92
C ILE A 449 0.03 5.19 -21.62
N ARG A 450 0.13 4.71 -22.87
CA ARG A 450 1.34 4.82 -23.70
C ARG A 450 1.71 6.28 -24.01
N ALA A 451 0.70 7.12 -24.25
CA ALA A 451 0.88 8.54 -24.54
C ALA A 451 1.46 9.35 -23.35
N ILE A 452 1.30 8.88 -22.10
CA ILE A 452 1.91 9.52 -20.93
C ILE A 452 3.43 9.35 -21.00
N LYS A 453 4.12 10.34 -21.57
CA LYS A 453 5.59 10.40 -21.66
C LYS A 453 6.16 10.99 -20.36
N ARG A 454 7.14 10.31 -19.75
CA ARG A 454 7.97 10.91 -18.71
C ARG A 454 8.92 11.91 -19.39
N LYS A 455 8.63 13.22 -19.31
CA LYS A 455 9.60 14.25 -19.67
C LYS A 455 10.74 14.25 -18.64
N SER A 456 12.00 14.31 -19.08
CA SER A 456 13.16 14.22 -18.19
C SER A 456 13.31 15.44 -17.26
N ALA A 457 12.72 16.59 -17.61
CA ALA A 457 12.71 17.81 -16.79
C ALA A 457 11.26 18.26 -16.52
N THR A 458 10.66 17.75 -15.45
CA THR A 458 9.34 18.19 -14.94
C THR A 458 9.43 18.35 -13.43
N THR A 459 8.66 19.30 -12.87
CA THR A 459 8.55 19.48 -11.44
C THR A 459 8.05 18.19 -10.76
N LYS A 460 8.36 18.02 -9.48
CA LYS A 460 7.93 16.83 -8.72
C LYS A 460 6.40 16.68 -8.75
N GLU A 461 5.68 17.79 -8.66
CA GLU A 461 4.22 17.87 -8.65
C GLU A 461 3.64 17.35 -9.96
N GLN A 462 4.24 17.74 -11.09
CA GLN A 462 3.78 17.32 -12.42
C GLN A 462 4.13 15.85 -12.68
N ARG A 463 5.31 15.38 -12.23
CA ARG A 463 5.67 13.95 -12.25
C ARG A 463 4.70 13.11 -11.44
N ASP A 464 4.37 13.54 -10.22
CA ASP A 464 3.43 12.85 -9.35
C ASP A 464 2.03 12.82 -9.97
N SER A 465 1.58 13.91 -10.58
CA SER A 465 0.31 13.98 -11.31
C SER A 465 0.26 13.00 -12.49
N ASP A 466 1.30 12.93 -13.32
CA ASP A 466 1.37 11.99 -14.44
C ASP A 466 1.37 10.52 -13.98
N ILE A 467 2.08 10.24 -12.88
CA ILE A 467 2.09 8.90 -12.27
C ILE A 467 0.70 8.55 -11.73
N GLN A 468 0.03 9.47 -11.03
CA GLN A 468 -1.34 9.29 -10.54
C GLN A 468 -2.32 9.03 -11.69
N LYS A 469 -2.29 9.86 -12.74
CA LYS A 469 -3.13 9.69 -13.94
C LYS A 469 -2.88 8.34 -14.61
N ARG A 470 -1.62 7.92 -14.75
CA ARG A 470 -1.29 6.61 -15.28
C ARG A 470 -1.87 5.47 -14.44
N HIS A 471 -1.82 5.56 -13.10
CA HIS A 471 -2.42 4.55 -12.23
C HIS A 471 -3.95 4.50 -12.36
N GLN A 472 -4.62 5.66 -12.47
CA GLN A 472 -6.06 5.74 -12.69
C GLN A 472 -6.46 5.04 -14.00
N LEU A 473 -5.80 5.39 -15.10
CA LEU A 473 -6.06 4.78 -16.41
C LEU A 473 -5.80 3.27 -16.40
N LYS A 474 -4.72 2.82 -15.75
CA LYS A 474 -4.44 1.38 -15.61
C LYS A 474 -5.56 0.63 -14.90
N MET A 475 -6.08 1.16 -13.80
CA MET A 475 -7.17 0.50 -13.05
C MET A 475 -8.46 0.44 -13.89
N GLN A 476 -8.78 1.50 -14.63
CA GLN A 476 -9.93 1.48 -15.55
C GLN A 476 -9.70 0.50 -16.71
N ARG A 477 -8.48 0.45 -17.27
CA ARG A 477 -8.11 -0.46 -18.33
C ARG A 477 -8.23 -1.91 -17.88
N ASP A 478 -7.69 -2.22 -16.71
CA ASP A 478 -7.73 -3.56 -16.11
C ASP A 478 -9.17 -4.03 -15.90
N TYR A 479 -10.08 -3.15 -15.47
CA TYR A 479 -11.51 -3.45 -15.34
C TYR A 479 -12.16 -3.85 -16.68
N TRP A 480 -12.04 -3.01 -17.71
CA TRP A 480 -12.66 -3.26 -19.02
C TRP A 480 -12.05 -4.47 -19.73
N LYS A 481 -10.72 -4.59 -19.68
CA LYS A 481 -10.01 -5.73 -20.23
C LYS A 481 -10.41 -7.01 -19.51
N GLY A 482 -10.46 -6.99 -18.17
CA GLY A 482 -10.88 -8.13 -17.38
C GLY A 482 -12.30 -8.58 -17.73
N LYS A 483 -13.23 -7.66 -17.98
CA LYS A 483 -14.59 -8.00 -18.39
C LYS A 483 -14.62 -8.65 -19.78
N TYR A 484 -13.94 -8.06 -20.76
CA TYR A 484 -13.82 -8.62 -22.11
C TYR A 484 -13.15 -10.00 -22.12
N ASP A 485 -12.02 -10.17 -21.42
CA ASP A 485 -11.26 -11.42 -21.36
C ASP A 485 -12.11 -12.57 -20.78
N ARG A 486 -13.08 -12.30 -19.90
CA ARG A 486 -14.01 -13.31 -19.34
C ARG A 486 -15.09 -13.72 -20.33
N PHE A 487 -15.54 -12.82 -21.20
CA PHE A 487 -16.46 -13.14 -22.29
C PHE A 487 -15.80 -13.97 -23.39
N THR A 488 -14.53 -13.69 -23.68
CA THR A 488 -13.77 -14.37 -24.74
C THR A 488 -13.00 -15.61 -24.26
N MET A 489 -13.31 -16.10 -23.06
CA MET A 489 -12.60 -17.23 -22.46
C MET A 489 -13.15 -18.54 -23.03
N GLU A 490 -12.27 -19.36 -23.61
CA GLU A 490 -12.64 -20.68 -24.17
C GLU A 490 -12.69 -21.76 -23.08
N GLU A 491 -11.76 -21.72 -22.13
CA GLU A 491 -11.69 -22.66 -21.03
C GLU A 491 -11.31 -21.94 -19.73
N VAL A 492 -11.86 -22.40 -18.60
CA VAL A 492 -11.50 -21.86 -17.29
C VAL A 492 -10.29 -22.63 -16.74
N PRO A 493 -9.10 -22.02 -16.65
CA PRO A 493 -7.90 -22.79 -16.34
C PRO A 493 -7.86 -23.21 -14.87
N GLU A 494 -7.28 -24.37 -14.56
CA GLU A 494 -7.33 -24.98 -13.22
C GLU A 494 -6.94 -24.01 -12.08
N GLY A 495 -7.72 -23.98 -10.99
CA GLY A 495 -7.50 -23.04 -9.89
C GLY A 495 -7.78 -21.57 -10.25
N PHE A 496 -8.59 -21.29 -11.28
CA PHE A 496 -9.01 -19.95 -11.66
C PHE A 496 -9.56 -19.14 -10.49
N ALA A 497 -10.48 -19.72 -9.69
CA ALA A 497 -11.02 -19.11 -8.47
C ALA A 497 -9.92 -18.64 -7.50
N ARG A 498 -8.88 -19.47 -7.31
CA ARG A 498 -7.70 -19.13 -6.49
C ARG A 498 -6.84 -18.03 -7.10
N ARG A 499 -6.88 -17.85 -8.42
CA ARG A 499 -6.14 -16.82 -9.17
C ARG A 499 -6.88 -15.48 -9.30
N GLN A 500 -8.21 -15.48 -9.20
CA GLN A 500 -9.05 -14.29 -9.23
C GLN A 500 -8.79 -13.31 -8.07
N GLY A 501 -9.16 -12.04 -8.25
CA GLY A 501 -8.94 -10.94 -7.29
C GLY A 501 -7.54 -10.30 -7.33
N ALA A 502 -7.36 -9.23 -6.56
CA ALA A 502 -6.09 -8.51 -6.48
C ALA A 502 -4.95 -9.47 -6.06
N GLY A 503 -3.83 -9.41 -6.80
CA GLY A 503 -2.67 -10.29 -6.57
C GLY A 503 -2.11 -10.20 -5.15
N ILE A 504 -1.43 -11.29 -4.73
CA ILE A 504 -0.71 -11.36 -3.44
C ILE A 504 0.29 -10.21 -3.40
N GLY A 505 0.05 -9.25 -2.50
CA GLY A 505 0.89 -8.06 -2.36
C GLY A 505 2.32 -8.41 -1.91
N LEU A 506 3.25 -7.49 -2.15
CA LEU A 506 4.67 -7.70 -1.84
C LEU A 506 4.90 -8.08 -0.36
N ILE A 507 4.19 -7.45 0.58
CA ILE A 507 4.26 -7.82 2.00
C ILE A 507 3.85 -9.27 2.19
N SER A 508 2.72 -9.69 1.63
CA SER A 508 2.19 -11.05 1.81
C SER A 508 3.18 -12.10 1.32
N ARG A 509 3.91 -11.82 0.22
CA ARG A 509 4.98 -12.69 -0.28
C ARG A 509 6.14 -12.78 0.71
N TYR A 510 6.64 -11.65 1.20
CA TYR A 510 7.73 -11.64 2.19
C TYR A 510 7.30 -12.21 3.54
N ALA A 511 6.07 -11.97 3.98
CA ALA A 511 5.55 -12.52 5.22
C ALA A 511 5.39 -14.05 5.14
N ARG A 512 4.93 -14.57 4.00
CA ARG A 512 4.92 -16.01 3.73
C ARG A 512 6.34 -16.59 3.84
N LEU A 513 7.31 -15.97 3.16
CA LEU A 513 8.71 -16.41 3.21
C LEU A 513 9.28 -16.33 4.63
N TYR A 514 8.91 -15.29 5.37
CA TYR A 514 9.33 -15.10 6.76
C TYR A 514 8.75 -16.18 7.68
N LEU A 515 7.47 -16.49 7.57
CA LEU A 515 6.84 -17.58 8.31
C LEU A 515 7.41 -18.94 7.92
N LYS A 516 7.72 -19.15 6.63
CA LYS A 516 8.42 -20.35 6.14
C LYS A 516 9.83 -20.55 6.70
N SER A 517 10.41 -19.54 7.36
CA SER A 517 11.67 -19.73 8.10
C SER A 517 11.49 -20.58 9.36
N VAL A 518 10.25 -20.77 9.81
CA VAL A 518 9.87 -21.55 11.00
C VAL A 518 8.87 -22.67 10.68
N PHE A 519 7.82 -22.38 9.90
CA PHE A 519 6.73 -23.32 9.64
C PHE A 519 6.86 -24.02 8.29
N GLU A 520 6.61 -25.32 8.25
CA GLU A 520 6.67 -26.11 7.00
C GLU A 520 5.54 -25.72 6.03
N LYS A 521 4.33 -25.56 6.57
CA LYS A 521 3.08 -25.38 5.82
C LYS A 521 2.51 -23.99 6.04
N VAL A 522 2.79 -23.09 5.08
CA VAL A 522 2.29 -21.71 5.07
C VAL A 522 1.52 -21.42 3.79
N TYR A 523 0.22 -21.18 3.95
CA TYR A 523 -0.72 -20.89 2.87
C TYR A 523 -1.19 -19.43 2.91
N VAL A 524 -1.33 -18.83 1.74
CA VAL A 524 -1.83 -17.46 1.61
C VAL A 524 -3.29 -17.53 1.18
N VAL A 525 -4.17 -16.96 2.01
CA VAL A 525 -5.59 -16.80 1.71
C VAL A 525 -5.81 -15.39 1.16
N LYS A 526 -6.57 -15.29 0.08
CA LYS A 526 -6.93 -14.01 -0.54
C LYS A 526 -8.16 -13.43 0.15
N GLY A 527 -8.18 -12.12 0.36
CA GLY A 527 -9.33 -11.47 1.01
C GLY A 527 -10.67 -11.60 0.28
N ASN A 528 -10.66 -11.86 -1.03
CA ASN A 528 -11.90 -12.19 -1.75
C ASN A 528 -12.48 -13.53 -1.26
N ALA A 529 -11.64 -14.55 -1.07
CA ALA A 529 -12.07 -15.84 -0.53
C ALA A 529 -12.56 -15.68 0.92
N THR A 530 -11.83 -14.94 1.76
CA THR A 530 -12.29 -14.63 3.13
C THR A 530 -13.65 -13.95 3.13
N ALA A 531 -13.91 -13.03 2.19
CA ALA A 531 -15.20 -12.38 2.06
C ALA A 531 -16.31 -13.32 1.58
N GLU A 532 -16.02 -14.23 0.65
CA GLU A 532 -16.98 -15.22 0.17
C GLU A 532 -17.36 -16.23 1.27
N PHE A 533 -16.39 -16.80 1.97
CA PHE A 533 -16.66 -17.76 3.05
C PHE A 533 -17.41 -17.12 4.24
N ARG A 534 -17.13 -15.85 4.57
CA ARG A 534 -17.95 -15.13 5.58
C ARG A 534 -19.42 -15.06 5.19
N LYS A 535 -19.73 -14.93 3.89
CA LYS A 535 -21.11 -14.91 3.40
C LYS A 535 -21.74 -16.30 3.42
N ILE A 536 -21.00 -17.29 2.93
CA ILE A 536 -21.45 -18.69 2.85
C ILE A 536 -21.76 -19.25 4.23
N TRP A 537 -20.91 -18.97 5.22
CA TRP A 537 -21.10 -19.42 6.60
C TRP A 537 -22.02 -18.51 7.43
N GLY A 538 -22.68 -17.53 6.81
CA GLY A 538 -23.67 -16.68 7.49
C GLY A 538 -23.08 -15.69 8.51
N ILE A 539 -21.77 -15.44 8.48
CA ILE A 539 -21.13 -14.39 9.31
C ILE A 539 -21.47 -13.00 8.76
N GLN A 540 -21.67 -12.87 7.46
CA GLN A 540 -21.99 -11.61 6.78
C GLN A 540 -23.09 -11.85 5.74
N GLU A 541 -23.99 -10.88 5.54
CA GLU A 541 -24.97 -10.95 4.45
C GLU A 541 -24.32 -10.84 3.06
N GLU A 542 -24.94 -11.43 2.03
CA GLU A 542 -24.32 -11.62 0.70
C GLU A 542 -23.96 -10.30 0.01
N TYR A 543 -24.73 -9.23 0.18
CA TYR A 543 -24.55 -7.95 -0.51
C TYR A 543 -24.21 -6.78 0.41
N THR A 544 -24.22 -7.00 1.72
CA THR A 544 -23.98 -5.95 2.71
C THR A 544 -22.48 -5.69 2.86
N LYS A 545 -22.10 -4.41 2.89
CA LYS A 545 -20.69 -4.03 3.08
C LYS A 545 -20.23 -4.39 4.50
N LYS A 546 -19.01 -4.90 4.61
CA LYS A 546 -18.37 -5.18 5.90
C LYS A 546 -18.29 -3.90 6.75
N GLU A 547 -18.88 -3.92 7.94
CA GLU A 547 -18.72 -2.86 8.92
C GLU A 547 -17.30 -2.86 9.52
N ARG A 548 -16.75 -1.66 9.73
CA ARG A 548 -15.40 -1.45 10.26
C ARG A 548 -15.40 -0.57 11.51
N VAL A 549 -16.44 -0.71 12.32
CA VAL A 549 -16.65 0.08 13.54
C VAL A 549 -16.01 -0.58 14.77
N ASN A 550 -15.79 -1.89 14.74
CA ASN A 550 -15.24 -2.66 15.85
C ASN A 550 -14.01 -3.49 15.41
N HIS A 551 -12.88 -3.41 16.12
CA HIS A 551 -11.62 -4.14 15.85
C HIS A 551 -11.76 -5.68 15.85
N VAL A 552 -12.78 -6.24 16.50
CA VAL A 552 -13.11 -7.69 16.52
C VAL A 552 -13.22 -8.27 15.11
N HIS A 553 -13.60 -7.46 14.13
CA HIS A 553 -13.69 -7.91 12.73
C HIS A 553 -12.39 -8.50 12.16
N HIS A 554 -11.22 -8.19 12.75
CA HIS A 554 -9.94 -8.82 12.40
C HIS A 554 -9.81 -10.24 12.97
N CYS A 555 -10.32 -10.48 14.18
CA CYS A 555 -10.34 -11.82 14.78
C CYS A 555 -11.32 -12.74 14.04
N ILE A 556 -12.51 -12.23 13.70
CA ILE A 556 -13.50 -12.95 12.87
C ILE A 556 -12.90 -13.34 11.52
N ASP A 557 -12.18 -12.42 10.85
CA ASP A 557 -11.47 -12.74 9.62
C ASP A 557 -10.40 -13.82 9.86
N ALA A 558 -9.59 -13.70 10.93
CA ALA A 558 -8.54 -14.67 11.25
C ALA A 558 -9.08 -16.09 11.48
N ILE A 559 -10.20 -16.22 12.19
CA ILE A 559 -10.88 -17.52 12.38
C ILE A 559 -11.40 -18.05 11.05
N THR A 560 -12.04 -17.19 10.25
CA THR A 560 -12.50 -17.57 8.91
C THR A 560 -11.33 -18.08 8.06
N ILE A 561 -10.21 -17.36 8.03
CA ILE A 561 -8.99 -17.70 7.29
C ILE A 561 -8.43 -19.05 7.75
N ALA A 562 -8.40 -19.30 9.06
CA ALA A 562 -7.93 -20.57 9.61
C ALA A 562 -8.77 -21.77 9.13
N CYS A 563 -10.08 -21.57 8.91
CA CYS A 563 -10.99 -22.59 8.42
C CYS A 563 -11.02 -22.76 6.89
N ILE A 564 -10.31 -21.92 6.12
CA ILE A 564 -10.27 -22.03 4.64
C ILE A 564 -9.08 -22.90 4.22
N GLY A 565 -9.31 -24.19 3.99
CA GLY A 565 -8.33 -25.14 3.46
C GLY A 565 -8.47 -25.40 1.96
N LEU A 566 -7.65 -26.33 1.45
CA LEU A 566 -7.72 -26.80 0.06
C LEU A 566 -9.06 -27.51 -0.22
N ASP A 567 -9.54 -28.30 0.75
CA ASP A 567 -10.78 -29.06 0.62
C ASP A 567 -12.00 -28.15 0.57
N GLU A 568 -12.04 -27.09 1.37
CA GLU A 568 -13.13 -26.10 1.36
C GLU A 568 -13.20 -25.40 0.00
N HIS A 569 -12.05 -25.06 -0.58
CA HIS A 569 -11.99 -24.50 -1.93
C HIS A 569 -12.47 -25.48 -3.00
N ASN A 570 -12.14 -26.77 -2.89
CA ASN A 570 -12.59 -27.79 -3.84
C ASN A 570 -14.11 -28.01 -3.72
N LYS A 571 -14.64 -28.03 -2.50
CA LYS A 571 -16.08 -28.16 -2.22
C LYS A 571 -16.89 -26.94 -2.70
N LEU A 572 -16.27 -25.76 -2.77
CA LEU A 572 -16.94 -24.51 -3.16
C LEU A 572 -17.53 -24.55 -4.56
N ALA A 573 -16.80 -25.08 -5.53
CA ALA A 573 -17.27 -25.22 -6.91
C ALA A 573 -18.51 -26.13 -6.99
N HIS A 574 -18.46 -27.27 -6.30
CA HIS A 574 -19.59 -28.20 -6.21
C HIS A 574 -20.80 -27.57 -5.51
N PHE A 575 -20.60 -26.83 -4.43
CA PHE A 575 -21.68 -26.10 -3.76
C PHE A 575 -22.34 -25.08 -4.68
N TYR A 576 -21.57 -24.30 -5.44
CA TYR A 576 -22.17 -23.35 -6.39
C TYR A 576 -22.95 -24.03 -7.50
N HIS A 577 -22.50 -25.19 -7.98
CA HIS A 577 -23.27 -26.01 -8.92
C HIS A 577 -24.64 -26.40 -8.33
N GLN A 578 -24.65 -26.89 -7.09
CA GLN A 578 -25.91 -27.24 -6.41
C GLN A 578 -26.81 -26.00 -6.19
N VAL A 579 -26.23 -24.81 -5.95
CA VAL A 579 -27.00 -23.56 -5.77
C VAL A 579 -27.67 -23.18 -7.09
N GLU A 580 -26.99 -23.37 -8.21
CA GLU A 580 -27.54 -23.15 -9.55
C GLU A 580 -28.70 -24.14 -9.84
N GLU A 581 -28.53 -25.43 -9.54
CA GLU A 581 -29.61 -26.43 -9.65
C GLU A 581 -30.83 -26.06 -8.77
N TYR A 582 -30.61 -25.61 -7.53
CA TYR A 582 -31.69 -25.14 -6.66
C TYR A 582 -32.42 -23.91 -7.24
N ARG A 583 -31.69 -22.94 -7.79
CA ARG A 583 -32.28 -21.74 -8.43
C ARG A 583 -33.11 -22.08 -9.67
N ASN A 584 -32.82 -23.22 -10.30
CA ASN A 584 -33.58 -23.77 -11.41
C ASN A 584 -34.78 -24.62 -10.95
N ASN A 585 -35.06 -24.68 -9.64
CA ASN A 585 -36.07 -25.55 -9.01
C ASN A 585 -35.83 -27.05 -9.24
N GLU A 586 -34.58 -27.46 -9.52
CA GLU A 586 -34.25 -28.87 -9.84
C GLU A 586 -33.97 -29.70 -8.58
N LYS A 587 -33.53 -29.08 -7.48
CA LYS A 587 -33.17 -29.74 -6.21
C LYS A 587 -33.51 -28.88 -4.99
N ASN A 588 -33.30 -29.42 -3.79
CA ASN A 588 -33.43 -28.70 -2.52
C ASN A 588 -32.30 -27.67 -2.32
N ARG A 589 -32.56 -26.66 -1.47
CA ARG A 589 -31.59 -25.60 -1.14
C ARG A 589 -30.31 -26.23 -0.56
N PRO A 590 -29.16 -26.12 -1.24
CA PRO A 590 -27.92 -26.69 -0.73
C PRO A 590 -27.43 -25.89 0.47
N GLN A 591 -26.76 -26.59 1.39
CA GLN A 591 -26.06 -25.98 2.51
C GLN A 591 -24.58 -26.28 2.38
N PHE A 592 -23.75 -25.25 2.46
CA PHE A 592 -22.32 -25.45 2.61
C PHE A 592 -22.06 -25.81 4.07
N VAL A 593 -21.48 -26.99 4.31
CA VAL A 593 -21.20 -27.46 5.67
C VAL A 593 -20.30 -26.45 6.37
N LYS A 594 -20.79 -25.93 7.51
CA LYS A 594 -20.01 -25.05 8.38
C LYS A 594 -18.86 -25.85 9.00
N PRO A 595 -17.73 -25.21 9.40
CA PRO A 595 -16.62 -25.90 10.05
C PRO A 595 -17.03 -26.73 11.27
N TRP A 596 -18.04 -26.26 12.02
CA TRP A 596 -18.76 -27.02 13.05
C TRP A 596 -20.22 -26.49 13.15
N PRO A 597 -21.15 -27.22 13.80
CA PRO A 597 -22.59 -26.89 13.76
C PRO A 597 -22.95 -25.47 14.22
N THR A 598 -22.32 -25.00 15.31
CA THR A 598 -22.55 -23.69 15.93
C THR A 598 -21.55 -22.61 15.49
N PHE A 599 -20.85 -22.82 14.36
CA PHE A 599 -19.76 -21.94 13.92
C PHE A 599 -20.11 -20.46 13.88
N THR A 600 -21.26 -20.12 13.30
CA THR A 600 -21.69 -18.73 13.17
C THR A 600 -21.96 -18.12 14.54
N GLU A 601 -22.65 -18.87 15.39
CA GLU A 601 -23.05 -18.48 16.74
C GLU A 601 -21.82 -18.28 17.63
N ASP A 602 -20.85 -19.20 17.56
CA ASP A 602 -19.63 -19.15 18.36
C ASP A 602 -18.73 -18.00 17.92
N VAL A 603 -18.55 -17.79 16.61
CA VAL A 603 -17.75 -16.67 16.09
C VAL A 603 -18.37 -15.32 16.43
N MET A 604 -19.70 -15.22 16.41
CA MET A 604 -20.40 -13.99 16.84
C MET A 604 -20.27 -13.75 18.34
N LYS A 605 -20.31 -14.80 19.17
CA LYS A 605 -20.13 -14.69 20.63
C LYS A 605 -18.73 -14.20 21.04
N ILE A 606 -17.70 -14.47 20.25
CA ILE A 606 -16.31 -14.03 20.55
C ILE A 606 -16.22 -12.52 20.75
N GLN A 607 -17.08 -11.73 20.11
CA GLN A 607 -17.12 -10.28 20.30
C GLN A 607 -17.30 -9.87 21.78
N ASP A 608 -18.06 -10.67 22.54
CA ASP A 608 -18.41 -10.36 23.93
C ASP A 608 -17.24 -10.61 24.90
N GLU A 609 -16.25 -11.43 24.52
CA GLU A 609 -15.16 -11.85 25.40
C GLU A 609 -13.77 -11.42 24.92
N LEU A 610 -13.63 -11.02 23.65
CA LEU A 610 -12.35 -10.67 23.07
C LEU A 610 -11.81 -9.36 23.66
N LEU A 611 -10.61 -9.42 24.25
CA LEU A 611 -9.85 -8.25 24.66
C LEU A 611 -8.82 -7.87 23.59
N VAL A 612 -8.81 -6.61 23.18
CA VAL A 612 -7.92 -6.10 22.11
C VAL A 612 -6.73 -5.40 22.74
N ALA A 613 -5.55 -5.99 22.57
CA ALA A 613 -4.29 -5.39 23.01
C ALA A 613 -3.85 -4.27 22.05
N HIS A 614 -3.63 -3.06 22.60
CA HIS A 614 -3.14 -1.91 21.84
C HIS A 614 -1.67 -1.67 22.14
N TYR A 615 -0.81 -1.83 21.14
CA TYR A 615 0.61 -1.51 21.29
C TYR A 615 0.88 -0.04 21.01
N SER A 616 1.21 0.73 22.05
CA SER A 616 1.67 2.11 21.94
C SER A 616 3.14 2.21 22.35
N GLN A 617 4.01 2.58 21.41
CA GLN A 617 5.44 2.63 21.66
C GLN A 617 5.83 3.96 22.31
N ASP A 618 6.34 3.91 23.55
CA ASP A 618 6.94 5.10 24.17
C ASP A 618 8.28 5.43 23.50
N ASN A 619 8.34 6.60 22.88
CA ASN A 619 9.50 7.09 22.13
C ASN A 619 10.19 8.27 22.80
N MET A 620 9.60 8.87 23.84
CA MET A 620 10.19 10.04 24.49
C MET A 620 11.57 9.74 25.10
N PRO A 621 11.78 8.61 25.81
CA PRO A 621 13.09 8.29 26.38
C PRO A 621 14.14 7.80 25.37
N LYS A 622 13.81 7.72 24.07
CA LYS A 622 14.71 7.10 23.07
C LYS A 622 15.61 8.11 22.40
N HIS A 623 16.91 7.88 22.53
CA HIS A 623 17.93 8.69 21.88
C HIS A 623 18.28 8.22 20.46
N THR A 624 18.65 9.18 19.61
CA THR A 624 19.16 8.89 18.27
C THR A 624 20.63 8.52 18.29
N ARG A 625 20.96 7.47 17.52
CA ARG A 625 22.31 6.98 17.30
C ARG A 625 22.52 6.89 15.79
N LYS A 626 23.38 7.75 15.24
CA LYS A 626 23.70 7.77 13.80
C LYS A 626 25.11 7.25 13.60
N ARG A 627 25.28 6.33 12.65
CA ARG A 627 26.61 5.85 12.25
C ARG A 627 27.21 6.86 11.26
N VAL A 628 28.40 7.35 11.55
CA VAL A 628 29.20 8.20 10.67
C VAL A 628 30.56 7.53 10.55
N GLY A 629 30.84 6.94 9.38
CA GLY A 629 31.98 6.04 9.19
C GLY A 629 31.88 4.77 10.06
N LYS A 630 32.94 4.50 10.84
CA LYS A 630 32.98 3.40 11.83
C LYS A 630 32.44 3.78 13.20
N THR A 631 32.16 5.07 13.44
CA THR A 631 31.78 5.59 14.76
C THR A 631 30.29 5.88 14.84
N TYR A 632 29.74 5.81 16.05
CA TYR A 632 28.37 6.24 16.32
C TYR A 632 28.36 7.58 17.04
N ILE A 633 27.62 8.54 16.50
CA ILE A 633 27.40 9.85 17.09
C ILE A 633 26.01 9.86 17.73
N GLN A 634 25.91 10.47 18.92
CA GLN A 634 24.70 10.59 19.73
C GLN A 634 24.61 12.02 20.28
N GLY A 635 23.39 12.49 20.56
CA GLY A 635 23.14 13.83 21.12
C GLY A 635 21.74 13.94 21.70
N ASP A 636 21.38 15.14 22.16
CA ASP A 636 20.04 15.45 22.66
C ASP A 636 19.03 15.37 21.52
N THR A 637 18.06 14.47 21.65
CA THR A 637 17.01 14.28 20.64
C THR A 637 15.68 13.93 21.31
N ALA A 638 14.61 14.56 20.85
CA ALA A 638 13.24 14.12 21.11
C ALA A 638 12.66 13.46 19.86
N ARG A 639 11.88 12.38 20.04
CA ARG A 639 11.26 11.61 18.94
C ARG A 639 9.74 11.78 18.86
N THR A 640 9.26 12.92 19.31
CA THR A 640 7.86 13.33 19.21
C THR A 640 7.78 14.81 18.89
N SER A 641 6.62 15.26 18.43
CA SER A 641 6.31 16.67 18.31
C SER A 641 6.20 17.30 19.70
N LEU A 642 6.88 18.43 19.91
CA LEU A 642 6.97 19.11 21.22
C LEU A 642 5.87 20.17 21.40
N HIS A 643 5.40 20.75 20.30
CA HIS A 643 4.39 21.79 20.21
C HIS A 643 3.87 21.88 18.77
N ASN A 644 2.75 22.56 18.55
CA ASN A 644 2.24 22.80 17.20
C ASN A 644 3.18 23.74 16.41
N GLU A 645 3.15 23.63 15.08
CA GLU A 645 4.06 24.36 14.17
C GLU A 645 3.76 25.87 14.10
N THR A 646 2.55 26.30 14.49
CA THR A 646 2.11 27.69 14.33
C THR A 646 2.64 28.56 15.46
N TYR A 647 3.37 29.63 15.08
CA TYR A 647 3.80 30.68 15.98
C TYR A 647 2.75 31.78 16.08
N TYR A 648 2.48 32.21 17.31
CA TYR A 648 1.55 33.28 17.62
C TYR A 648 2.30 34.54 18.05
N GLY A 649 1.82 35.69 17.61
CA GLY A 649 2.21 36.98 18.17
C GLY A 649 1.38 37.28 19.42
N ALA A 650 1.88 38.20 20.25
CA ALA A 650 1.15 38.71 21.40
C ALA A 650 0.90 40.22 21.24
N ILE A 651 -0.32 40.63 21.56
CA ILE A 651 -0.74 42.03 21.66
C ILE A 651 -1.45 42.24 22.98
N GLU A 652 -1.50 43.47 23.42
CA GLU A 652 -2.23 43.89 24.61
C GLU A 652 -3.46 44.67 24.15
N LYS A 653 -4.63 44.30 24.68
CA LYS A 653 -5.89 44.99 24.42
C LYS A 653 -6.77 44.83 25.65
N ASP A 654 -7.31 45.93 26.12
CA ASP A 654 -8.13 45.98 27.35
C ASP A 654 -7.35 45.47 28.58
N GLU A 655 -6.06 45.86 28.70
CA GLU A 655 -5.12 45.40 29.75
C GLU A 655 -4.85 43.88 29.78
N GLU A 656 -5.39 43.12 28.82
CA GLU A 656 -5.15 41.69 28.67
C GLU A 656 -4.25 41.38 27.47
N VAL A 657 -3.32 40.43 27.68
CA VAL A 657 -2.51 39.90 26.58
C VAL A 657 -3.33 38.91 25.75
N LYS A 658 -3.55 39.24 24.48
CA LYS A 658 -4.25 38.42 23.49
C LYS A 658 -3.28 37.93 22.41
N TYR A 659 -3.47 36.70 21.96
CA TYR A 659 -2.61 36.07 20.95
C TYR A 659 -3.20 36.19 19.55
N VAL A 660 -2.32 36.33 18.56
CA VAL A 660 -2.68 36.67 17.18
C VAL A 660 -1.87 35.88 16.16
N VAL A 661 -2.47 35.62 15.00
CA VAL A 661 -1.81 34.95 13.87
C VAL A 661 -2.13 35.69 12.58
N ARG A 662 -1.21 35.67 11.60
CA ARG A 662 -1.47 36.18 10.25
C ARG A 662 -2.06 35.08 9.39
N LYS A 663 -3.29 35.26 8.90
CA LYS A 663 -3.94 34.39 7.93
C LYS A 663 -4.06 35.07 6.57
N PRO A 664 -3.85 34.34 5.45
CA PRO A 664 -4.21 34.85 4.13
C PRO A 664 -5.72 34.89 3.97
N LEU A 665 -6.22 35.88 3.22
CA LEU A 665 -7.66 36.04 2.99
C LEU A 665 -8.23 34.92 2.10
N ASP A 666 -7.43 34.36 1.19
CA ASP A 666 -7.85 33.27 0.28
C ASP A 666 -8.17 31.94 1.00
N GLY A 667 -7.61 31.75 2.20
CA GLY A 667 -7.76 30.56 3.03
C GLY A 667 -8.51 30.81 4.34
N MET A 668 -9.20 31.95 4.44
CA MET A 668 -9.95 32.36 5.62
C MET A 668 -11.45 32.08 5.44
N GLU A 669 -12.12 31.69 6.52
CA GLU A 669 -13.58 31.55 6.51
C GLU A 669 -14.25 32.90 6.78
N GLU A 670 -15.38 33.19 6.12
CA GLU A 670 -16.11 34.46 6.27
C GLU A 670 -16.49 34.74 7.73
N LYS A 671 -16.87 33.71 8.49
CA LYS A 671 -17.20 33.82 9.92
C LYS A 671 -16.04 34.31 10.79
N ASP A 672 -14.81 34.20 10.31
CA ASP A 672 -13.61 34.63 11.02
C ASP A 672 -13.27 36.11 10.76
N VAL A 673 -13.89 36.77 9.78
CA VAL A 673 -13.59 38.17 9.40
C VAL A 673 -13.78 39.12 10.59
N LYS A 674 -14.82 38.89 11.40
CA LYS A 674 -15.05 39.61 12.66
C LYS A 674 -13.90 39.52 13.68
N ASN A 675 -12.97 38.57 13.51
CA ASN A 675 -11.82 38.38 14.39
C ASN A 675 -10.55 39.09 13.89
N ILE A 676 -10.61 39.84 12.78
CA ILE A 676 -9.50 40.67 12.31
C ILE A 676 -9.18 41.72 13.39
N VAL A 677 -7.90 41.87 13.73
CA VAL A 677 -7.46 42.72 14.84
C VAL A 677 -7.61 44.21 14.54
N ASP A 678 -7.29 44.61 13.31
CA ASP A 678 -7.32 46.00 12.86
C ASP A 678 -8.71 46.35 12.34
N ASP A 679 -9.37 47.33 12.95
CA ASP A 679 -10.77 47.66 12.66
C ASP A 679 -10.94 48.26 11.26
N VAL A 680 -9.97 49.03 10.75
CA VAL A 680 -10.01 49.61 9.40
C VAL A 680 -9.87 48.52 8.35
N VAL A 681 -8.92 47.61 8.56
CA VAL A 681 -8.74 46.44 7.67
C VAL A 681 -9.98 45.55 7.70
N ARG A 682 -10.60 45.36 8.88
CA ARG A 682 -11.84 44.59 9.02
C ARG A 682 -12.97 45.18 8.19
N GLN A 683 -13.23 46.49 8.34
CA GLN A 683 -14.30 47.18 7.61
C GLN A 683 -14.11 47.07 6.09
N LYS A 684 -12.89 47.31 5.59
CA LYS A 684 -12.59 47.18 4.15
C LYS A 684 -12.85 45.77 3.60
N VAL A 685 -12.60 44.73 4.41
CA VAL A 685 -12.88 43.34 4.01
C VAL A 685 -14.39 43.08 4.03
N GLU A 686 -15.12 43.56 5.05
CA GLU A 686 -16.58 43.44 5.14
C GLU A 686 -17.29 44.18 3.99
N ASP A 687 -16.86 45.39 3.65
CA ASP A 687 -17.39 46.16 2.52
C ASP A 687 -17.15 45.44 1.19
N ALA A 688 -15.97 44.84 1.02
CA ALA A 688 -15.65 44.07 -0.18
C ALA A 688 -16.51 42.79 -0.29
N ILE A 689 -16.80 42.12 0.84
CA ILE A 689 -17.73 40.98 0.88
C ILE A 689 -19.14 41.43 0.52
N ALA A 690 -19.62 42.55 1.08
CA ALA A 690 -20.94 43.10 0.78
C ALA A 690 -21.07 43.45 -0.71
N LYS A 691 -20.01 44.00 -1.33
CA LYS A 691 -19.96 44.36 -2.75
C LYS A 691 -19.94 43.15 -3.69
N HIS A 692 -19.17 42.11 -3.35
CA HIS A 692 -18.94 40.96 -4.25
C HIS A 692 -19.73 39.70 -3.87
N GLY A 693 -20.49 39.74 -2.77
CA GLY A 693 -21.37 38.69 -2.26
C GLY A 693 -20.69 37.57 -1.47
N SER A 694 -19.37 37.41 -1.58
CA SER A 694 -18.59 36.45 -0.78
C SER A 694 -17.12 36.86 -0.67
N LEU A 695 -16.43 36.38 0.37
CA LEU A 695 -15.00 36.63 0.57
C LEU A 695 -14.17 36.08 -0.58
N LYS A 696 -14.55 34.92 -1.15
CA LYS A 696 -13.84 34.34 -2.28
C LYS A 696 -13.85 35.28 -3.49
N LYS A 697 -15.03 35.81 -3.85
CA LYS A 697 -15.17 36.76 -4.96
C LYS A 697 -14.47 38.08 -4.67
N ALA A 698 -14.54 38.56 -3.42
CA ALA A 698 -13.84 39.78 -2.98
C ALA A 698 -12.31 39.65 -3.08
N VAL A 699 -11.76 38.47 -2.79
CA VAL A 699 -10.31 38.20 -2.95
C VAL A 699 -9.92 38.11 -4.43
N GLU A 700 -10.75 37.48 -5.27
CA GLU A 700 -10.55 37.43 -6.73
C GLU A 700 -10.55 38.83 -7.36
N SER A 701 -11.39 39.75 -6.86
CA SER A 701 -11.43 41.15 -7.28
C SER A 701 -10.34 42.03 -6.67
N THR A 702 -9.48 41.48 -5.81
CA THR A 702 -8.48 42.19 -4.99
C THR A 702 -9.11 43.16 -3.97
N ILE A 703 -8.77 42.99 -2.69
CA ILE A 703 -9.16 43.90 -1.62
C ILE A 703 -8.03 44.90 -1.39
N TRP A 704 -8.30 46.20 -1.55
CA TRP A 704 -7.30 47.26 -1.47
C TRP A 704 -7.24 47.90 -0.08
N MET A 705 -6.04 48.03 0.48
CA MET A 705 -5.79 48.92 1.61
C MET A 705 -5.85 50.37 1.12
N ASN A 706 -5.08 50.64 0.07
CA ASN A 706 -5.09 51.89 -0.68
C ASN A 706 -5.02 51.54 -2.18
N GLU A 707 -6.10 51.85 -2.91
CA GLU A 707 -6.22 51.54 -4.33
C GLU A 707 -5.38 52.47 -5.20
N GLN A 708 -5.27 53.75 -4.85
CA GLN A 708 -4.45 54.74 -5.58
C GLN A 708 -2.97 54.36 -5.54
N LEU A 709 -2.49 53.85 -4.40
CA LEU A 709 -1.11 53.38 -4.22
C LEU A 709 -0.91 51.91 -4.60
N GLN A 710 -1.95 51.23 -5.09
CA GLN A 710 -1.92 49.81 -5.45
C GLN A 710 -1.40 48.92 -4.30
N ILE A 711 -1.87 49.15 -3.07
CA ILE A 711 -1.49 48.38 -1.89
C ILE A 711 -2.61 47.39 -1.54
N PRO A 712 -2.49 46.09 -1.91
CA PRO A 712 -3.51 45.10 -1.63
C PRO A 712 -3.39 44.50 -0.22
N ILE A 713 -4.53 44.16 0.36
CA ILE A 713 -4.62 43.37 1.59
C ILE A 713 -4.60 41.89 1.19
N LYS A 714 -3.45 41.23 1.38
CA LYS A 714 -3.32 39.78 1.09
C LYS A 714 -3.47 38.91 2.34
N LYS A 715 -2.99 39.42 3.48
CA LYS A 715 -2.99 38.72 4.76
C LYS A 715 -3.43 39.68 5.86
N VAL A 716 -4.26 39.18 6.76
CA VAL A 716 -4.78 39.92 7.91
C VAL A 716 -4.34 39.26 9.20
N ARG A 717 -4.16 40.08 10.24
CA ARG A 717 -3.89 39.59 11.59
C ARG A 717 -5.22 39.33 12.28
N ILE A 718 -5.40 38.15 12.82
CA ILE A 718 -6.63 37.74 13.51
C ILE A 718 -6.34 37.31 14.94
N TYR A 719 -7.33 37.45 15.82
CA TYR A 719 -7.28 36.90 17.18
C TYR A 719 -7.33 35.38 17.15
N ALA A 720 -6.38 34.74 17.84
CA ALA A 720 -6.33 33.29 17.99
C ALA A 720 -7.16 32.87 19.22
N LYS A 721 -8.49 32.76 19.05
CA LYS A 721 -9.44 32.53 20.17
C LYS A 721 -9.13 31.31 21.03
N ASN A 722 -8.56 30.26 20.44
CA ASN A 722 -8.27 29.02 21.15
C ASN A 722 -6.93 29.05 21.92
N VAL A 723 -6.13 30.10 21.72
CA VAL A 723 -4.80 30.24 22.33
C VAL A 723 -4.91 31.16 23.52
N VAL A 724 -5.20 30.59 24.69
CA VAL A 724 -5.28 31.34 25.96
C VAL A 724 -3.99 31.21 26.76
N ARG A 725 -3.39 30.01 26.77
CA ARG A 725 -2.17 29.69 27.53
C ARG A 725 -1.15 28.99 26.62
N PRO A 726 -0.47 29.71 25.73
CA PRO A 726 0.55 29.11 24.87
C PRO A 726 1.78 28.70 25.66
N LEU A 727 2.54 27.76 25.08
CA LEU A 727 3.87 27.40 25.54
C LEU A 727 4.86 28.50 25.14
N GLN A 728 5.72 28.86 26.09
CA GLN A 728 6.84 29.77 25.90
C GLN A 728 8.09 28.95 25.60
N ILE A 729 8.56 28.95 24.35
CA ILE A 729 9.62 28.02 23.94
C ILE A 729 11.02 28.63 23.98
N ARG A 730 11.15 29.93 23.71
CA ARG A 730 12.42 30.68 23.77
C ARG A 730 12.18 32.19 23.68
N GLN A 731 13.19 32.97 24.03
CA GLN A 731 13.20 34.41 23.82
C GLN A 731 13.46 34.78 22.34
N GLN A 732 12.97 35.95 21.93
CA GLN A 732 13.29 36.55 20.65
C GLN A 732 14.70 37.12 20.68
N ARG A 733 15.44 36.98 19.56
CA ARG A 733 16.79 37.55 19.41
C ARG A 733 16.76 39.06 19.63
N ASP A 734 15.82 39.73 18.98
CA ASP A 734 15.65 41.18 19.03
C ASP A 734 14.53 41.48 20.04
N GLN A 735 14.90 41.82 21.26
CA GLN A 735 13.92 41.98 22.35
C GLN A 735 13.07 43.24 22.17
N SER A 736 11.75 43.08 22.32
CA SER A 736 10.84 44.21 22.35
C SER A 736 10.92 44.94 23.71
N ARG A 737 10.69 46.26 23.69
CA ARG A 737 10.44 47.04 24.92
C ARG A 737 9.28 46.45 25.73
N LYS A 738 8.26 45.90 25.05
CA LYS A 738 7.09 45.28 25.67
C LYS A 738 7.38 43.83 26.06
N GLU A 739 7.25 43.52 27.34
CA GLU A 739 7.62 42.21 27.90
C GLU A 739 6.85 41.04 27.26
N TYR A 740 5.54 41.18 27.08
CA TYR A 740 4.69 40.14 26.46
C TYR A 740 5.08 39.78 25.02
N LYS A 741 5.91 40.59 24.36
CA LYS A 741 6.44 40.32 23.01
C LYS A 741 7.81 39.67 23.00
N ARG A 742 8.47 39.47 24.14
CA ARG A 742 9.86 38.99 24.19
C ARG A 742 10.01 37.48 23.96
N GLN A 743 8.92 36.73 23.97
CA GLN A 743 8.93 35.27 23.81
C GLN A 743 8.25 34.80 22.51
N TYR A 744 8.57 33.58 22.10
CA TYR A 744 7.85 32.87 21.04
C TYR A 744 6.74 32.00 21.66
N HIS A 745 5.52 32.23 21.17
CA HIS A 745 4.29 31.60 21.65
C HIS A 745 3.84 30.52 20.68
N VAL A 746 3.61 29.31 21.17
CA VAL A 746 3.09 28.17 20.38
C VAL A 746 2.04 27.40 21.17
N GLU A 747 1.12 26.72 20.49
CA GLU A 747 0.19 25.82 21.17
C GLU A 747 0.87 24.51 21.57
N ASN A 748 0.46 23.97 22.70
CA ASN A 748 0.80 22.60 23.06
C ASN A 748 0.19 21.63 22.04
N ASP A 749 0.98 20.70 21.53
CA ASP A 749 0.48 19.64 20.64
C ASP A 749 -0.20 18.56 21.48
N ARG A 750 0.55 17.96 22.40
CA ARG A 750 0.06 16.86 23.26
C ARG A 750 0.73 16.84 24.61
N ASN A 751 -0.02 16.30 25.57
CA ASN A 751 0.51 15.94 26.87
C ASN A 751 1.08 14.54 26.87
N TYR A 752 2.28 14.39 27.42
CA TYR A 752 3.02 13.13 27.49
C TYR A 752 2.41 12.19 28.54
N LEU A 753 2.14 12.73 29.74
CA LEU A 753 1.51 11.98 30.81
C LEU A 753 0.65 12.84 31.73
N MET A 754 -0.18 12.16 32.52
CA MET A 754 -0.89 12.71 33.68
C MET A 754 -0.59 11.84 34.89
N ALA A 755 0.03 12.42 35.91
CA ALA A 755 0.21 11.79 37.21
C ALA A 755 -1.06 11.95 38.05
N ILE A 756 -1.49 10.88 38.70
CA ILE A 756 -2.65 10.85 39.60
C ILE A 756 -2.14 10.55 41.01
N TYR A 757 -2.50 11.41 41.95
CA TYR A 757 -2.15 11.29 43.36
C TYR A 757 -3.41 10.98 44.15
N ILE A 758 -3.33 10.05 45.09
CA ILE A 758 -4.48 9.61 45.90
C ILE A 758 -4.11 9.76 47.38
N GLY A 759 -5.00 10.39 48.14
CA GLY A 759 -4.87 10.52 49.59
C GLY A 759 -6.23 10.69 50.24
N LYS A 760 -6.24 10.86 51.56
CA LYS A 760 -7.46 11.12 52.32
C LYS A 760 -7.49 12.57 52.78
N ASP A 761 -8.65 13.20 52.73
CA ASP A 761 -8.87 14.50 53.36
C ASP A 761 -8.95 14.38 54.89
N LYS A 762 -9.04 15.52 55.58
CA LYS A 762 -9.16 15.59 57.04
C LYS A 762 -10.39 14.85 57.60
N LYS A 763 -11.36 14.50 56.76
CA LYS A 763 -12.58 13.73 57.12
C LYS A 763 -12.47 12.26 56.73
N GLY A 764 -11.30 11.80 56.29
CA GLY A 764 -11.04 10.41 55.88
C GLY A 764 -11.57 10.05 54.49
N LYS A 765 -12.11 11.01 53.72
CA LYS A 765 -12.64 10.76 52.37
C LYS A 765 -11.50 10.79 51.35
N GLU A 766 -11.48 9.81 50.45
CA GLU A 766 -10.50 9.76 49.37
C GLU A 766 -10.63 10.99 48.45
N LYS A 767 -9.49 11.61 48.14
CA LYS A 767 -9.35 12.74 47.24
C LYS A 767 -8.19 12.49 46.29
N ARG A 768 -8.27 13.13 45.13
CA ARG A 768 -7.29 13.00 44.05
C ARG A 768 -6.74 14.35 43.65
N ASP A 769 -5.44 14.40 43.45
CA ASP A 769 -4.74 15.48 42.77
C ASP A 769 -4.17 14.97 41.45
N PHE A 770 -3.76 15.89 40.58
CA PHE A 770 -3.16 15.55 39.31
C PHE A 770 -2.07 16.54 38.89
N VAL A 771 -1.12 16.06 38.10
CA VAL A 771 -0.14 16.87 37.38
C VAL A 771 -0.13 16.42 35.92
N VAL A 772 -0.11 17.36 34.98
CA VAL A 772 0.01 17.08 33.54
C VAL A 772 1.39 17.52 33.08
N VAL A 773 2.09 16.64 32.37
CA VAL A 773 3.40 16.92 31.79
C VAL A 773 3.26 16.95 30.27
N ASN A 774 3.65 18.05 29.64
CA ASN A 774 3.62 18.18 28.19
C ASN A 774 4.87 17.54 27.53
N ASN A 775 4.81 17.36 26.21
CA ASN A 775 5.93 16.76 25.47
C ASN A 775 7.24 17.56 25.58
N LEU A 776 7.16 18.89 25.71
CA LEU A 776 8.33 19.75 25.84
C LEU A 776 9.03 19.57 27.20
N GLU A 777 8.27 19.52 28.29
CA GLU A 777 8.78 19.22 29.63
C GLU A 777 9.40 17.83 29.71
N ALA A 778 8.70 16.82 29.18
CA ALA A 778 9.22 15.47 29.12
C ALA A 778 10.52 15.38 28.28
N ALA A 779 10.60 16.08 27.15
CA ALA A 779 11.82 16.13 26.35
C ALA A 779 12.98 16.82 27.07
N LYS A 780 12.71 17.88 27.86
CA LYS A 780 13.71 18.55 28.69
C LYS A 780 14.23 17.62 29.79
N TYR A 781 13.38 16.76 30.33
CA TYR A 781 13.77 15.76 31.33
C TYR A 781 14.60 14.63 30.71
N TYR A 782 14.14 14.06 29.59
CA TYR A 782 14.79 12.91 28.95
C TYR A 782 15.98 13.25 28.05
N ARG A 783 16.34 14.53 27.86
CA ARG A 783 17.55 14.88 27.09
C ARG A 783 18.79 14.33 27.80
N ARG A 784 19.80 13.95 27.03
CA ARG A 784 20.99 13.28 27.57
C ARG A 784 21.87 14.23 28.38
N SER A 785 21.84 15.53 28.05
CA SER A 785 22.50 16.58 28.83
C SER A 785 21.86 16.85 30.19
N ASN A 786 20.71 16.26 30.50
CA ASN A 786 20.03 16.46 31.77
C ASN A 786 20.46 15.39 32.79
N ASN A 787 21.12 15.84 33.86
CA ASN A 787 21.51 15.00 35.00
C ASN A 787 20.54 15.17 36.18
N ALA A 788 19.25 15.42 35.93
CA ALA A 788 18.29 15.66 37.00
C ALA A 788 18.15 14.42 37.89
N GLU A 789 18.25 14.61 39.21
CA GLU A 789 17.92 13.62 40.22
C GLU A 789 16.42 13.69 40.54
N GLY A 790 15.73 12.55 40.53
CA GLY A 790 14.28 12.44 40.78
C GLY A 790 13.46 12.01 39.54
N GLY A 791 12.18 11.70 39.75
CA GLY A 791 11.25 11.30 38.68
C GLY A 791 10.77 12.47 37.82
N LEU A 792 10.13 12.17 36.68
CA LEU A 792 9.55 13.19 35.79
C LEU A 792 8.44 14.02 36.49
N VAL A 793 7.82 13.44 37.51
CA VAL A 793 6.81 14.06 38.36
C VAL A 793 7.19 13.81 39.82
N PRO A 794 6.77 14.68 40.76
CA PRO A 794 7.07 14.48 42.17
C PRO A 794 6.30 13.27 42.74
N ASP A 795 6.85 12.65 43.79
CA ASP A 795 6.23 11.50 44.49
C ASP A 795 5.02 11.90 45.35
N VAL A 796 4.93 13.18 45.72
CA VAL A 796 3.81 13.76 46.48
C VAL A 796 3.25 14.99 45.77
N SER A 797 1.94 15.21 45.89
CA SER A 797 1.29 16.37 45.29
C SER A 797 1.64 17.66 46.05
N GLU A 798 1.97 18.73 45.33
CA GLU A 798 2.32 20.02 45.95
C GLU A 798 1.15 20.63 46.74
N LYS A 799 -0.10 20.38 46.30
CA LYS A 799 -1.28 21.04 46.86
C LYS A 799 -1.76 20.42 48.16
N ASN A 800 -1.79 19.09 48.25
CA ASN A 800 -2.37 18.37 49.40
C ASN A 800 -1.44 17.32 50.02
N GLY A 801 -0.23 17.12 49.48
CA GLY A 801 0.71 16.11 49.98
C GLY A 801 0.28 14.68 49.72
N PHE A 802 -0.59 14.43 48.74
CA PHE A 802 -1.06 13.08 48.41
C PHE A 802 0.02 12.29 47.68
N SER A 803 0.14 10.99 47.97
CA SER A 803 1.13 10.12 47.33
C SER A 803 0.76 9.80 45.88
N LEU A 804 1.78 9.69 45.04
CA LEU A 804 1.63 9.28 43.64
C LEU A 804 1.07 7.85 43.57
N ALA A 805 -0.09 7.70 42.95
CA ALA A 805 -0.72 6.38 42.75
C ALA A 805 -0.24 5.74 41.44
N TYR A 806 -0.35 6.48 40.33
CA TYR A 806 0.05 6.02 39.00
C TYR A 806 0.19 7.16 38.00
N CYS A 807 0.85 6.87 36.87
CA CYS A 807 0.95 7.77 35.72
C CYS A 807 0.19 7.21 34.52
N LEU A 808 -0.73 7.99 33.97
CA LEU A 808 -1.42 7.68 32.74
C LEU A 808 -0.64 8.28 31.56
N LYS A 809 -0.32 7.45 30.56
CA LYS A 809 0.25 7.87 29.28
C LYS A 809 -0.78 7.64 28.17
N ILE A 810 -0.62 8.35 27.06
CA ILE A 810 -1.40 8.04 25.86
C ILE A 810 -1.08 6.60 25.41
N GLY A 811 -2.12 5.79 25.25
CA GLY A 811 -2.02 4.40 24.87
C GLY A 811 -2.08 3.40 26.04
N THR A 812 -2.01 3.86 27.30
CA THR A 812 -2.20 3.01 28.48
C THR A 812 -3.60 2.39 28.47
N MET A 813 -3.69 1.09 28.74
CA MET A 813 -4.97 0.40 28.95
C MET A 813 -5.42 0.52 30.42
N VAL A 814 -6.72 0.70 30.63
CA VAL A 814 -7.32 0.82 31.97
C VAL A 814 -8.60 -0.01 32.06
N LEU A 815 -8.82 -0.64 33.20
CA LEU A 815 -10.05 -1.36 33.55
C LEU A 815 -10.86 -0.52 34.54
N LEU A 816 -12.01 -0.03 34.10
CA LEU A 816 -12.86 0.86 34.89
C LEU A 816 -13.73 0.06 35.88
N TYR A 817 -13.77 0.54 37.13
CA TYR A 817 -14.63 0.00 38.19
C TYR A 817 -15.50 1.10 38.80
N GLU A 818 -16.60 0.71 39.41
CA GLU A 818 -17.59 1.61 40.00
C GLU A 818 -17.35 1.76 41.51
N LYS A 819 -17.29 0.64 42.25
CA LYS A 819 -17.22 0.64 43.71
C LYS A 819 -15.83 0.30 44.22
N SER A 820 -15.28 -0.84 43.80
CA SER A 820 -13.97 -1.28 44.26
C SER A 820 -13.19 -2.06 43.20
N PRO A 821 -11.85 -2.12 43.28
CA PRO A 821 -11.03 -2.92 42.37
C PRO A 821 -11.39 -4.41 42.32
N GLU A 822 -11.84 -4.98 43.44
CA GLU A 822 -12.17 -6.40 43.59
C GLU A 822 -13.31 -6.83 42.66
N GLU A 823 -14.22 -5.91 42.32
CA GLU A 823 -15.31 -6.21 41.39
C GLU A 823 -14.81 -6.62 40.00
N ILE A 824 -13.61 -6.16 39.60
CA ILE A 824 -12.98 -6.58 38.35
C ILE A 824 -12.53 -8.03 38.48
N TRP A 825 -11.82 -8.36 39.55
CA TRP A 825 -11.22 -9.69 39.74
C TRP A 825 -12.24 -10.79 39.99
N LEU A 826 -13.41 -10.46 40.51
CA LEU A 826 -14.53 -11.38 40.69
C LEU A 826 -15.42 -11.50 39.45
N SER A 827 -15.19 -10.69 38.41
CA SER A 827 -16.01 -10.66 37.21
C SER A 827 -15.44 -11.53 36.08
N ASP A 828 -16.28 -11.83 35.09
CA ASP A 828 -15.92 -12.64 33.93
C ASP A 828 -15.26 -11.80 32.81
N LYS A 829 -14.80 -12.49 31.75
CA LYS A 829 -14.19 -11.82 30.59
C LYS A 829 -15.14 -10.85 29.90
N LYS A 830 -16.44 -11.13 29.92
CA LYS A 830 -17.47 -10.26 29.33
C LYS A 830 -17.57 -8.94 30.07
N ALA A 831 -17.50 -8.97 31.39
CA ALA A 831 -17.39 -7.76 32.20
C ALA A 831 -16.10 -7.00 31.92
N TRP A 832 -14.95 -7.69 31.82
CA TRP A 832 -13.67 -7.06 31.47
C TRP A 832 -13.72 -6.37 30.10
N GLN A 833 -14.31 -7.03 29.09
CA GLN A 833 -14.48 -6.49 27.75
C GLN A 833 -15.24 -5.16 27.78
N ARG A 834 -16.32 -5.06 28.56
CA ARG A 834 -17.10 -3.81 28.68
C ARG A 834 -16.37 -2.70 29.42
N ARG A 835 -15.43 -3.06 30.30
CA ARG A 835 -14.72 -2.17 31.23
C ARG A 835 -13.33 -1.74 30.75
N LEU A 836 -12.80 -2.34 29.69
CA LEU A 836 -11.45 -2.07 29.20
C LEU A 836 -11.43 -0.89 28.22
N TYR A 837 -10.66 0.13 28.56
CA TYR A 837 -10.51 1.35 27.75
C TYR A 837 -9.04 1.69 27.52
N LYS A 838 -8.77 2.39 26.43
CA LYS A 838 -7.47 2.98 26.11
C LYS A 838 -7.47 4.48 26.37
N VAL A 839 -6.44 4.99 27.05
CA VAL A 839 -6.22 6.43 27.20
C VAL A 839 -5.82 7.03 25.85
N THR A 840 -6.57 8.03 25.37
CA THR A 840 -6.37 8.67 24.07
C THR A 840 -6.16 10.18 24.13
N GLY A 841 -6.49 10.80 25.27
CA GLY A 841 -6.27 12.22 25.49
C GLY A 841 -6.09 12.54 26.97
N LEU A 842 -5.17 13.45 27.26
CA LEU A 842 -4.87 13.95 28.59
C LEU A 842 -4.76 15.47 28.48
N SER A 843 -5.54 16.21 29.26
CA SER A 843 -5.47 17.67 29.27
C SER A 843 -5.95 18.23 30.61
N SER A 844 -5.87 19.55 30.78
CA SER A 844 -6.44 20.25 31.91
C SER A 844 -7.53 21.21 31.44
N LEU A 845 -8.54 21.41 32.28
CA LEU A 845 -9.65 22.32 32.07
C LEU A 845 -9.77 23.21 33.30
N VAL A 846 -10.00 24.50 33.08
CA VAL A 846 -10.30 25.45 34.16
C VAL A 846 -11.79 25.74 34.12
N ILE A 847 -12.47 25.51 35.23
CA ILE A 847 -13.88 25.87 35.42
C ILE A 847 -13.93 26.77 36.64
N SER A 848 -14.28 28.04 36.42
CA SER A 848 -14.21 29.09 37.45
C SER A 848 -12.81 29.16 38.06
N SER A 849 -12.66 28.98 39.38
CA SER A 849 -11.38 28.97 40.09
C SER A 849 -10.72 27.59 40.22
N TYR A 850 -11.36 26.51 39.71
CA TYR A 850 -10.88 25.14 39.87
C TYR A 850 -10.25 24.61 38.58
N VAL A 851 -9.12 23.90 38.74
CA VAL A 851 -8.44 23.21 37.64
C VAL A 851 -8.71 21.71 37.75
N TYR A 852 -9.22 21.12 36.67
CA TYR A 852 -9.50 19.70 36.57
C TYR A 852 -8.64 19.06 35.48
N GLY A 853 -7.94 17.97 35.81
CA GLY A 853 -7.41 17.05 34.80
C GLY A 853 -8.57 16.37 34.10
N THR A 854 -8.53 16.31 32.77
CA THR A 854 -9.50 15.60 31.94
C THR A 854 -8.81 14.47 31.19
N ILE A 855 -9.46 13.31 31.23
CA ILE A 855 -8.96 12.05 30.67
C ILE A 855 -9.97 11.61 29.61
N SER A 856 -9.48 11.39 28.40
CA SER A 856 -10.28 10.87 27.28
C SER A 856 -9.93 9.41 27.05
N LEU A 857 -10.94 8.56 27.11
CA LEU A 857 -10.86 7.12 27.02
C LEU A 857 -11.66 6.65 25.82
N ILE A 858 -11.13 5.70 25.06
CA ILE A 858 -11.86 5.03 23.96
C ILE A 858 -11.92 3.55 24.28
N HIS A 859 -13.09 2.94 24.07
CA HIS A 859 -13.29 1.51 24.29
C HIS A 859 -12.30 0.70 23.45
N HIS A 860 -11.73 -0.36 24.01
CA HIS A 860 -10.61 -1.05 23.36
C HIS A 860 -10.98 -1.71 22.01
N GLN A 861 -12.26 -2.00 21.76
CA GLN A 861 -12.74 -2.54 20.50
C GLN A 861 -13.11 -1.46 19.46
N GLU A 862 -13.16 -0.18 19.82
CA GLU A 862 -13.56 0.89 18.89
C GLU A 862 -12.54 1.08 17.75
N ALA A 863 -13.00 0.94 16.51
CA ALA A 863 -12.17 1.01 15.30
C ALA A 863 -12.45 2.22 14.41
N ARG A 864 -13.49 3.02 14.70
CA ARG A 864 -13.78 4.26 13.96
C ARG A 864 -12.68 5.28 14.15
N ARG A 865 -12.64 6.26 13.24
CA ARG A 865 -11.69 7.38 13.36
C ARG A 865 -12.04 8.22 14.58
N SER A 866 -11.04 8.79 15.24
CA SER A 866 -11.25 9.65 16.41
C SER A 866 -12.20 10.83 16.14
N SER A 867 -12.28 11.31 14.89
CA SER A 867 -13.23 12.36 14.47
C SER A 867 -14.69 11.92 14.45
N GLU A 868 -14.96 10.62 14.39
CA GLU A 868 -16.29 10.02 14.30
C GLU A 868 -16.81 9.55 15.67
N VAL A 869 -15.92 9.40 16.66
CA VAL A 869 -16.25 8.93 18.01
C VAL A 869 -16.58 10.12 18.90
N LYS A 870 -17.84 10.19 19.37
CA LYS A 870 -18.27 11.19 20.34
C LYS A 870 -17.95 10.74 21.77
N LEU A 871 -17.19 11.54 22.50
CA LEU A 871 -16.90 11.29 23.92
C LEU A 871 -18.10 11.70 24.78
N LYS A 872 -18.67 10.76 25.53
CA LYS A 872 -19.72 11.04 26.52
C LYS A 872 -19.05 11.40 27.86
N ASN A 873 -19.49 12.50 28.49
CA ASN A 873 -18.93 12.95 29.77
C ASN A 873 -19.45 12.10 30.95
N GLY A 874 -18.70 12.03 32.05
CA GLY A 874 -19.15 11.49 33.34
C GLY A 874 -18.40 10.23 33.82
N ALA A 875 -18.53 9.92 35.11
CA ALA A 875 -17.94 8.75 35.74
C ALA A 875 -18.49 7.44 35.14
N TYR A 876 -17.74 6.34 35.27
CA TYR A 876 -18.16 5.02 34.82
C TYR A 876 -19.25 4.44 35.74
N ALA A 877 -20.24 3.76 35.15
CA ALA A 877 -21.27 3.02 35.87
C ALA A 877 -21.49 1.65 35.22
N SER A 878 -21.61 0.59 36.01
CA SER A 878 -21.61 -0.78 35.50
C SER A 878 -22.84 -1.13 34.66
N ASN A 879 -23.99 -0.50 34.96
CA ASN A 879 -25.29 -0.79 34.36
C ASN A 879 -25.71 0.21 33.25
N GLU A 880 -24.75 0.94 32.67
CA GLU A 880 -25.02 1.88 31.59
C GLU A 880 -24.87 1.26 30.19
N GLU A 881 -25.47 1.91 29.18
CA GLU A 881 -25.21 1.61 27.78
C GLU A 881 -23.72 1.78 27.45
N LEU A 882 -23.12 0.82 26.73
CA LEU A 882 -21.68 0.86 26.42
C LEU A 882 -21.30 2.17 25.73
N ARG A 883 -20.42 2.93 26.37
CA ARG A 883 -19.93 4.20 25.82
C ARG A 883 -18.67 3.94 24.99
N SER A 884 -18.77 4.07 23.67
CA SER A 884 -17.61 3.96 22.75
C SER A 884 -16.44 4.89 23.11
N GLY A 885 -16.72 6.06 23.68
CA GLY A 885 -15.73 6.94 24.26
C GLY A 885 -16.24 7.69 25.48
N ILE A 886 -15.37 7.85 26.47
CA ILE A 886 -15.66 8.49 27.76
C ILE A 886 -14.70 9.66 27.97
N LYS A 887 -15.23 10.78 28.47
CA LYS A 887 -14.42 11.88 29.01
C LYS A 887 -14.75 12.08 30.48
N MET A 888 -13.74 11.96 31.34
CA MET A 888 -13.92 12.05 32.78
C MET A 888 -12.86 12.96 33.42
N TYR A 889 -13.19 13.51 34.57
CA TYR A 889 -12.23 14.24 35.40
C TYR A 889 -11.32 13.27 36.15
N HIS A 890 -10.11 13.72 36.50
CA HIS A 890 -9.20 12.99 37.39
C HIS A 890 -9.82 12.65 38.75
N THR A 891 -10.83 13.40 39.19
CA THR A 891 -11.59 13.10 40.42
C THR A 891 -12.62 11.99 40.24
N GLN A 892 -13.00 11.65 39.01
CA GLN A 892 -14.03 10.67 38.67
C GLN A 892 -13.45 9.31 38.26
N ILE A 893 -12.15 9.22 37.98
CA ILE A 893 -11.54 7.99 37.48
C ILE A 893 -11.34 6.96 38.61
N ASN A 894 -12.01 5.82 38.45
CA ASN A 894 -11.83 4.63 39.26
C ASN A 894 -11.36 3.53 38.30
N ALA A 895 -10.05 3.24 38.31
CA ALA A 895 -9.45 2.38 37.30
C ALA A 895 -8.27 1.58 37.83
N LEU A 896 -8.19 0.32 37.42
CA LEU A 896 -6.95 -0.46 37.42
C LEU A 896 -6.14 -0.08 36.18
N VAL A 897 -4.83 0.07 36.32
CA VAL A 897 -3.94 0.65 35.30
C VAL A 897 -2.94 -0.40 34.80
N GLU A 898 -2.85 -0.54 33.49
CA GLU A 898 -1.86 -1.41 32.84
C GLU A 898 -0.42 -0.98 33.19
N GLY A 899 0.41 -1.95 33.57
CA GLY A 899 1.78 -1.75 34.03
C GLY A 899 1.91 -1.42 35.52
N VAL A 900 0.78 -1.18 36.22
CA VAL A 900 0.74 -0.98 37.67
C VAL A 900 0.00 -2.12 38.35
N ASP A 901 -1.25 -2.35 37.95
CA ASP A 901 -2.14 -3.32 38.58
C ASP A 901 -2.27 -4.61 37.75
N PHE A 902 -2.10 -4.52 36.43
CA PHE A 902 -2.17 -5.67 35.53
C PHE A 902 -1.28 -5.51 34.30
N VAL A 903 -1.05 -6.61 33.58
CA VAL A 903 -0.46 -6.63 32.23
C VAL A 903 -1.45 -7.25 31.26
N LEU A 904 -1.62 -6.63 30.10
CA LEU A 904 -2.31 -7.21 28.94
C LEU A 904 -1.26 -7.71 27.94
N ASN A 905 -1.19 -9.01 27.70
CA ASN A 905 -0.21 -9.56 26.76
C ASN A 905 -0.66 -9.39 25.30
N ASP A 906 0.21 -9.78 24.34
CA ASP A 906 -0.06 -9.67 22.91
C ASP A 906 -1.20 -10.61 22.42
N LEU A 907 -1.68 -11.54 23.26
CA LEU A 907 -2.82 -12.42 23.00
C LEU A 907 -4.14 -11.89 23.60
N GLY A 908 -4.11 -10.76 24.30
CA GLY A 908 -5.30 -10.20 24.97
C GLY A 908 -5.59 -10.85 26.32
N GLU A 909 -4.62 -11.51 26.95
CA GLU A 909 -4.78 -12.11 28.28
C GLU A 909 -4.33 -11.12 29.36
N ILE A 910 -5.16 -10.99 30.40
CA ILE A 910 -4.88 -10.12 31.56
C ILE A 910 -4.24 -10.94 32.66
N LYS A 911 -3.09 -10.47 33.16
CA LYS A 911 -2.44 -10.99 34.37
C LYS A 911 -2.38 -9.91 35.44
N ARG A 912 -2.91 -10.22 36.62
CA ARG A 912 -2.84 -9.38 37.82
C ARG A 912 -1.39 -9.25 38.30
N LEU A 913 -0.95 -8.03 38.61
CA LEU A 913 0.38 -7.72 39.17
C LEU A 913 0.33 -7.44 40.67
N ARG A 914 -0.76 -6.84 41.15
CA ARG A 914 -1.00 -6.44 42.54
C ARG A 914 -2.40 -6.85 42.94
#